data_AF-X6MFU5-F1
#
_entry.id   AF-X6MFU5-F1
#
_cell.length_a   1.000
_cell.length_b   1.000
_cell.length_c   1.000
_cell.angle_alpha   90.00
_cell.angle_beta   90.00
_cell.angle_gamma   90.00
#
_symmetry.space_group_name_H-M   'P 1'
#
loop_
_entity.id
_entity.type
_entity.pdbx_description
1 polymer ?
#
loop_
_entity_poly.entity_id
_entity_poly.type
_entity_poly.pdbx_seq_one_letter_code
_entity_poly.pdbx_strand_id
1 'polypeptide(L)'
;MSFLITLIFALSGFVFYGNCVNYVGEFGVTANTLPWTLYGAMIGYRAQDETVVLVGGRSGEKEDLNTDYIEIDVSNIRLIEGTVNVTSGAAIESPHVMFEYRSVAIGDAIYYLSVGENGRNVTWEIFNVTSKTNTTKTGKDLGMMITGVTLCSDSETRIFVSLFGVNQSNYYSRCMEYVVETDTWQQVTNDVQQGLFAYYGSCVWRESTNEIWYFGGKDYSTEEPLSNIWSVEYATGNVLNRGNLIIPRMVSGAFLVKDADGIENVLVTGGCLKPDEQKCAISVTSTEMYNLTANMTSAFAPYLNEPLAQFAAIIRNNVLWLFGGTSDNGNSNVIQYLNMSMTTWDQLTTHTQGVETICISTDSCNLTDPSVYVTMSLEDAIEKVIWLSSNVSSETVMYFGSSWKLTSNRVYHWFIGRNASIRMDCLQSVCTITGINSIFMSLALSNGNDDINVGIAIQNIRLIVIPGESSSSSTSPSGQILTTVLDQTSNVNITVQIRMTNITFNANHEAMYGILIRSSVGRNNLLVLEHVTVLNTTRPFLLLEGSDMNPTGWDVELNDITVFNHSFSDGEDVCSSSVFCLTSVGNVNVSHWSIWHSFVSASALIINGFNRVMTQNLQLNDTTTKEAPLVLSNGISSTVDFVQCSNTNGMQSGCIVLDSISTVDVSNVYCILSNGDNGCVTATDLGSVQLDQITCVESNGINAGCIYIEIAQQAFLANITCSKTTSVMWSGCVAAIGADNFALNGLVCNTTDPSRAACAFVKDIADAFISNADCSSSIGNDTGCVAARSLSKLTLENILCNASQGTTAACVSLSDLVMVNATRLICNNTLGFYSGCLLAWSVQYIILTQLQVINTFGFYTGAVYVIQSNTQYSIIQDSLFDGNVMGEVAINYGVGAHMEGVYAQISRCVFTNNHGTLKNK
;
A
#
# COMPACT_ATOMS: atom_id res chain seq x y z
N MET A 1 -14.64 -24.26 24.26
CA MET A 1 -15.14 -25.15 23.19
C MET A 1 -15.56 -24.37 21.93
N SER A 2 -16.12 -23.18 22.08
CA SER A 2 -16.51 -22.30 20.95
C SER A 2 -15.34 -21.69 20.16
N PHE A 3 -14.14 -21.59 20.72
CA PHE A 3 -12.95 -21.07 20.02
C PHE A 3 -12.34 -22.06 19.02
N LEU A 4 -12.55 -23.37 19.22
CA LEU A 4 -12.05 -24.42 18.32
C LEU A 4 -12.91 -24.54 17.06
N ILE A 5 -14.20 -24.20 17.15
CA ILE A 5 -15.14 -24.29 16.02
C ILE A 5 -14.94 -23.13 15.05
N THR A 6 -14.64 -21.91 15.53
CA THR A 6 -14.33 -20.76 14.66
C THR A 6 -13.01 -20.94 13.91
N LEU A 7 -12.00 -21.56 14.54
CA LEU A 7 -10.73 -21.89 13.88
C LEU A 7 -10.92 -23.01 12.83
N ILE A 8 -11.83 -23.97 13.07
CA ILE A 8 -12.16 -25.03 12.09
C ILE A 8 -12.92 -24.46 10.89
N PHE A 9 -13.81 -23.48 11.06
CA PHE A 9 -14.45 -22.80 9.91
C PHE A 9 -13.47 -21.91 9.11
N ALA A 10 -12.52 -21.25 9.79
CA ALA A 10 -11.45 -20.51 9.12
C ALA A 10 -10.47 -21.44 8.38
N LEU A 11 -10.15 -22.61 8.91
CA LEU A 11 -9.28 -23.60 8.26
C LEU A 11 -9.99 -24.43 7.19
N SER A 12 -11.30 -24.71 7.32
CA SER A 12 -12.06 -25.46 6.30
C SER A 12 -12.43 -24.61 5.08
N GLY A 13 -12.50 -23.28 5.23
CA GLY A 13 -12.65 -22.36 4.10
C GLY A 13 -11.43 -22.32 3.18
N PHE A 14 -10.24 -22.65 3.69
CA PHE A 14 -8.98 -22.65 2.94
C PHE A 14 -8.67 -23.96 2.21
N VAL A 15 -9.30 -25.09 2.56
CA VAL A 15 -8.97 -26.41 1.98
C VAL A 15 -9.81 -26.75 0.74
N PHE A 16 -10.93 -26.07 0.48
CA PHE A 16 -11.76 -26.31 -0.71
C PHE A 16 -11.48 -25.39 -1.91
N TYR A 17 -10.51 -24.47 -1.81
CA TYR A 17 -10.04 -23.63 -2.94
C TYR A 17 -8.68 -24.07 -3.53
N GLY A 18 -8.09 -25.14 -3.00
CA GLY A 18 -6.90 -25.76 -3.57
C GLY A 18 -7.29 -26.80 -4.64
N ASN A 19 -6.96 -26.52 -5.91
CA ASN A 19 -7.05 -27.40 -7.09
C ASN A 19 -8.26 -27.25 -8.04
N CYS A 20 -8.73 -26.02 -8.28
CA CYS A 20 -9.10 -25.67 -9.66
C CYS A 20 -8.00 -24.75 -10.21
N VAL A 21 -6.88 -25.34 -10.62
CA VAL A 21 -5.95 -24.61 -11.51
C VAL A 21 -6.64 -24.54 -12.86
N ASN A 22 -7.55 -23.59 -13.01
CA ASN A 22 -8.03 -23.18 -14.31
C ASN A 22 -6.82 -22.57 -15.00
N TYR A 23 -6.20 -23.33 -15.92
CA TYR A 23 -5.15 -22.81 -16.77
C TYR A 23 -5.80 -21.77 -17.70
N VAL A 24 -5.76 -20.50 -17.27
CA VAL A 24 -5.91 -19.37 -18.19
C VAL A 24 -4.69 -19.49 -19.11
N GLY A 25 -4.89 -20.00 -20.33
CA GLY A 25 -3.80 -20.11 -21.30
C GLY A 25 -3.17 -18.73 -21.49
N GLU A 26 -1.85 -18.62 -21.52
CA GLU A 26 -1.14 -17.37 -21.83
C GLU A 26 -0.82 -17.33 -23.33
N PHE A 27 -0.85 -16.15 -23.95
CA PHE A 27 -0.16 -16.00 -25.24
C PHE A 27 1.33 -16.24 -24.97
N GLY A 28 1.96 -17.12 -25.75
CA GLY A 28 3.41 -17.30 -25.75
C GLY A 28 4.05 -16.44 -26.84
N VAL A 29 5.28 -15.98 -26.61
CA VAL A 29 6.15 -15.40 -27.64
C VAL A 29 7.20 -16.41 -28.03
N THR A 30 7.45 -16.60 -29.32
CA THR A 30 8.56 -17.46 -29.76
C THR A 30 9.89 -16.72 -29.68
N ALA A 31 10.99 -17.43 -29.39
CA ALA A 31 12.33 -16.83 -29.38
C ALA A 31 12.77 -16.29 -30.76
N ASN A 32 12.11 -16.72 -31.83
CA ASN A 32 12.40 -16.30 -33.20
C ASN A 32 11.43 -15.18 -33.60
N THR A 33 11.96 -14.12 -34.19
CA THR A 33 11.17 -13.04 -34.78
C THR A 33 11.13 -13.19 -36.29
N LEU A 34 10.14 -12.58 -36.93
CA LEU A 34 10.13 -12.41 -38.38
C LEU A 34 11.37 -11.59 -38.80
N PRO A 35 11.96 -11.90 -39.97
CA PRO A 35 13.14 -11.21 -40.49
C PRO A 35 12.87 -9.74 -40.83
N TRP A 36 11.61 -9.33 -40.87
CA TRP A 36 11.15 -7.96 -41.07
C TRP A 36 9.81 -7.78 -40.37
N THR A 37 9.43 -6.54 -40.13
CA THR A 37 8.09 -6.22 -39.64
C THR A 37 7.06 -6.48 -40.74
N LEU A 38 5.97 -7.15 -40.39
CA LEU A 38 4.92 -7.52 -41.33
C LEU A 38 3.61 -6.86 -40.92
N TYR A 39 3.09 -5.98 -41.76
CA TYR A 39 1.77 -5.41 -41.61
C TYR A 39 0.92 -5.76 -42.83
N GLY A 40 -0.26 -6.35 -42.61
CA GLY A 40 -1.16 -6.79 -43.68
C GLY A 40 -0.65 -7.99 -44.48
N ALA A 41 0.21 -8.83 -43.91
CA ALA A 41 0.70 -10.02 -44.60
C ALA A 41 -0.44 -11.00 -44.90
N MET A 42 -0.38 -11.64 -46.07
CA MET A 42 -1.28 -12.71 -46.44
C MET A 42 -0.77 -14.02 -45.88
N ILE A 43 -1.67 -14.95 -45.53
CA ILE A 43 -1.29 -16.18 -44.85
C ILE A 43 -1.92 -17.41 -45.51
N GLY A 44 -1.09 -18.42 -45.74
CA GLY A 44 -1.46 -19.75 -46.21
C GLY A 44 -0.83 -20.84 -45.36
N TYR A 45 -1.23 -22.08 -45.61
CA TYR A 45 -0.72 -23.23 -44.89
C TYR A 45 -0.56 -24.43 -45.81
N ARG A 46 0.65 -24.99 -45.82
CA ARG A 46 0.96 -26.22 -46.54
C ARG A 46 0.85 -27.39 -45.57
N ALA A 47 -0.18 -28.20 -45.77
CA ALA A 47 -0.49 -29.29 -44.84
C ALA A 47 0.52 -30.45 -44.87
N GLN A 48 1.26 -30.61 -45.99
CA GLN A 48 2.19 -31.73 -46.18
C GLN A 48 3.37 -31.73 -45.20
N ASP A 49 3.83 -30.55 -44.81
CA ASP A 49 4.99 -30.31 -43.94
C ASP A 49 4.69 -29.30 -42.82
N GLU A 50 3.41 -29.10 -42.51
CA GLU A 50 2.90 -28.20 -41.49
C GLU A 50 3.56 -26.80 -41.52
N THR A 51 3.72 -26.23 -42.72
CA THR A 51 4.40 -24.95 -42.91
C THR A 51 3.39 -23.82 -43.11
N VAL A 52 3.49 -22.77 -42.30
CA VAL A 52 2.79 -21.50 -42.51
C VAL A 52 3.56 -20.67 -43.53
N VAL A 53 2.86 -20.13 -44.52
CA VAL A 53 3.46 -19.30 -45.57
C VAL A 53 2.86 -17.91 -45.52
N LEU A 54 3.70 -16.92 -45.27
CA LEU A 54 3.34 -15.51 -45.29
C LEU A 54 3.80 -14.88 -46.60
N VAL A 55 2.94 -14.11 -47.26
CA VAL A 55 3.26 -13.44 -48.52
C VAL A 55 2.88 -11.98 -48.42
N GLY A 56 3.78 -11.10 -48.86
CA GLY A 56 3.50 -9.67 -48.94
C GLY A 56 3.58 -8.93 -47.59
N GLY A 57 2.82 -7.85 -47.50
CA GLY A 57 2.87 -6.88 -46.39
C GLY A 57 3.86 -5.74 -46.66
N ARG A 58 3.83 -4.70 -45.82
CA ARG A 58 4.78 -3.57 -45.90
C ARG A 58 5.92 -3.78 -44.90
N SER A 59 7.17 -3.80 -45.38
CA SER A 59 8.34 -3.91 -44.49
C SER A 59 8.60 -2.55 -43.83
N GLY A 60 8.70 -2.46 -42.51
CA GLY A 60 8.73 -1.17 -41.80
C GLY A 60 10.00 -0.31 -41.98
N GLU A 61 11.05 -0.80 -42.65
CA GLU A 61 12.29 -0.02 -42.84
C GLU A 61 12.26 0.89 -44.08
N LYS A 62 11.41 0.59 -45.06
CA LYS A 62 11.17 1.40 -46.26
C LYS A 62 9.71 1.29 -46.63
N GLU A 63 9.15 2.35 -47.19
CA GLU A 63 7.79 2.34 -47.75
C GLU A 63 7.55 1.31 -48.87
N ASP A 64 8.56 0.51 -49.21
CA ASP A 64 8.55 -0.53 -50.24
C ASP A 64 7.68 -1.73 -49.83
N LEU A 65 6.86 -2.18 -50.78
CA LEU A 65 6.05 -3.39 -50.66
C LEU A 65 6.99 -4.60 -50.57
N ASN A 66 6.72 -5.50 -49.62
CA ASN A 66 7.44 -6.76 -49.57
C ASN A 66 6.96 -7.67 -50.70
N THR A 67 7.85 -8.08 -51.58
CA THR A 67 7.58 -9.03 -52.68
C THR A 67 8.10 -10.43 -52.37
N ASP A 68 8.63 -10.65 -51.16
CA ASP A 68 9.10 -11.96 -50.71
C ASP A 68 7.99 -12.76 -50.03
N TYR A 69 8.16 -14.08 -50.01
CA TYR A 69 7.40 -14.98 -49.14
C TYR A 69 8.28 -15.45 -47.99
N ILE A 70 7.64 -15.80 -46.87
CA ILE A 70 8.24 -16.38 -45.68
C ILE A 70 7.59 -17.73 -45.44
N GLU A 71 8.41 -18.75 -45.24
CA GLU A 71 7.97 -20.06 -44.77
C GLU A 71 8.37 -20.24 -43.31
N ILE A 72 7.42 -20.73 -42.52
CA ILE A 72 7.50 -20.88 -41.07
C ILE A 72 7.07 -22.32 -40.74
N ASP A 73 8.04 -23.17 -40.42
CA ASP A 73 7.78 -24.55 -40.00
C ASP A 73 7.28 -24.58 -38.55
N VAL A 74 6.01 -24.98 -38.34
CA VAL A 74 5.38 -25.07 -37.02
C VAL A 74 5.28 -26.51 -36.49
N SER A 75 5.88 -27.50 -37.17
CA SER A 75 5.77 -28.93 -36.84
C SER A 75 6.46 -29.35 -35.53
N ASN A 76 7.51 -28.63 -35.12
CA ASN A 76 8.38 -29.01 -33.99
C ASN A 76 8.06 -28.31 -32.66
N ILE A 77 6.94 -27.57 -32.58
CA ILE A 77 6.68 -26.71 -31.42
C ILE A 77 6.03 -27.52 -30.30
N ARG A 78 6.86 -28.06 -29.41
CA ARG A 78 6.43 -28.64 -28.13
C ARG A 78 6.36 -27.56 -27.06
N LEU A 79 5.20 -26.88 -27.01
CA LEU A 79 4.53 -26.24 -25.88
C LEU A 79 5.24 -25.32 -24.86
N ILE A 80 6.56 -25.23 -24.76
CA ILE A 80 7.22 -24.33 -23.79
C ILE A 80 8.50 -23.66 -24.35
N GLU A 81 9.23 -24.28 -25.27
CA GLU A 81 10.40 -23.67 -25.92
C GLU A 81 10.53 -24.19 -27.36
N GLY A 82 9.88 -23.52 -28.31
CA GLY A 82 9.95 -23.86 -29.72
C GLY A 82 10.74 -22.82 -30.51
N THR A 83 11.86 -23.21 -31.10
CA THR A 83 12.49 -22.46 -32.19
C THR A 83 11.71 -22.71 -33.48
N VAL A 84 11.36 -21.64 -34.20
CA VAL A 84 10.62 -21.70 -35.45
C VAL A 84 11.56 -21.42 -36.63
N ASN A 85 11.71 -22.36 -37.56
CA ASN A 85 12.61 -22.13 -38.70
C ASN A 85 11.95 -21.16 -39.69
N VAL A 86 12.58 -20.02 -39.90
CA VAL A 86 12.12 -18.99 -40.84
C VAL A 86 13.01 -19.01 -42.08
N THR A 87 12.42 -19.24 -43.25
CA THR A 87 13.11 -19.16 -44.55
C THR A 87 12.40 -18.18 -45.47
N SER A 88 13.17 -17.39 -46.23
CA SER A 88 12.63 -16.43 -47.19
C SER A 88 13.02 -16.74 -48.63
N GLY A 89 12.23 -16.27 -49.58
CA GLY A 89 12.55 -16.30 -51.01
C GLY A 89 11.72 -15.30 -51.81
N ALA A 90 12.17 -15.01 -53.03
CA ALA A 90 11.48 -14.08 -53.92
C ALA A 90 10.14 -14.66 -54.40
N ALA A 91 9.04 -13.92 -54.23
CA ALA A 91 7.81 -14.18 -54.98
C ALA A 91 7.81 -13.36 -56.28
N ILE A 92 7.05 -13.81 -57.28
CA ILE A 92 6.91 -13.07 -58.54
C ILE A 92 6.03 -11.83 -58.30
N GLU A 93 6.55 -10.65 -58.65
CA GLU A 93 5.91 -9.33 -58.46
C GLU A 93 4.46 -9.31 -59.00
N SER A 94 3.51 -8.92 -58.14
CA SER A 94 2.20 -8.47 -58.62
C SER A 94 2.30 -7.00 -59.07
N PRO A 95 1.75 -6.62 -60.23
CA PRO A 95 1.77 -5.25 -60.73
C PRO A 95 0.78 -4.30 -60.02
N HIS A 96 -0.02 -4.79 -59.07
CA HIS A 96 -1.06 -3.98 -58.42
C HIS A 96 -0.64 -3.56 -57.00
N VAL A 97 -0.66 -2.25 -56.74
CA VAL A 97 -0.41 -1.67 -55.41
C VAL A 97 -1.47 -2.19 -54.44
N MET A 98 -1.01 -2.88 -53.41
CA MET A 98 -1.84 -3.67 -52.52
C MET A 98 -2.50 -2.77 -51.44
N PHE A 99 -3.76 -2.37 -51.64
CA PHE A 99 -4.53 -1.61 -50.65
C PHE A 99 -5.30 -2.54 -49.71
N GLU A 100 -5.16 -2.33 -48.40
CA GLU A 100 -6.06 -2.82 -47.33
C GLU A 100 -6.30 -4.34 -47.31
N TYR A 101 -5.19 -5.08 -47.28
CA TYR A 101 -5.07 -6.54 -47.36
C TYR A 101 -6.16 -7.35 -46.62
N ARG A 102 -6.95 -8.09 -47.41
CA ARG A 102 -7.81 -9.18 -46.96
C ARG A 102 -7.52 -10.38 -47.83
N SER A 103 -7.08 -11.47 -47.20
CA SER A 103 -6.78 -12.74 -47.87
C SER A 103 -7.48 -13.88 -47.15
N VAL A 104 -7.72 -14.95 -47.87
CA VAL A 104 -8.19 -16.23 -47.31
C VAL A 104 -7.41 -17.36 -47.95
N ALA A 105 -7.19 -18.43 -47.18
CA ALA A 105 -6.59 -19.65 -47.70
C ALA A 105 -7.67 -20.70 -47.99
N ILE A 106 -7.56 -21.36 -49.14
CA ILE A 106 -8.32 -22.56 -49.49
C ILE A 106 -7.32 -23.57 -50.07
N GLY A 107 -7.17 -24.72 -49.40
CA GLY A 107 -6.12 -25.69 -49.72
C GLY A 107 -4.72 -25.05 -49.73
N ASP A 108 -3.93 -25.38 -50.75
CA ASP A 108 -2.58 -24.85 -50.97
C ASP A 108 -2.59 -23.49 -51.72
N ALA A 109 -3.68 -22.73 -51.68
CA ALA A 109 -3.79 -21.45 -52.37
C ALA A 109 -4.23 -20.33 -51.42
N ILE A 110 -3.53 -19.19 -51.52
CA ILE A 110 -3.90 -17.93 -50.88
C ILE A 110 -4.63 -17.09 -51.94
N TYR A 111 -5.89 -16.79 -51.67
CA TYR A 111 -6.71 -15.91 -52.49
C TYR A 111 -6.71 -14.52 -51.88
N TYR A 112 -6.39 -13.51 -52.68
CA TYR A 112 -6.56 -12.12 -52.29
C TYR A 112 -7.35 -11.36 -53.35
N LEU A 113 -8.21 -10.47 -52.86
CA LEU A 113 -9.12 -9.71 -53.69
C LEU A 113 -8.52 -8.33 -53.94
N SER A 114 -8.19 -8.07 -55.21
CA SER A 114 -7.77 -6.76 -55.69
C SER A 114 -8.99 -6.00 -56.21
N VAL A 115 -9.17 -4.75 -55.76
CA VAL A 115 -10.19 -3.85 -56.31
C VAL A 115 -9.54 -2.96 -57.36
N GLY A 116 -10.01 -3.03 -58.60
CA GLY A 116 -9.46 -2.28 -59.72
C GLY A 116 -9.59 -0.77 -59.56
N GLU A 117 -8.83 -0.01 -60.35
CA GLU A 117 -8.72 1.47 -60.26
C GLU A 117 -10.07 2.21 -60.34
N ASN A 118 -11.09 1.61 -60.96
CA ASN A 118 -12.43 2.19 -61.04
C ASN A 118 -13.30 1.97 -59.78
N GLY A 119 -12.77 1.25 -58.78
CA GLY A 119 -13.45 0.89 -57.53
C GLY A 119 -14.62 -0.09 -57.70
N ARG A 120 -14.80 -0.72 -58.88
CA ARG A 120 -15.98 -1.56 -59.18
C ARG A 120 -15.65 -2.99 -59.57
N ASN A 121 -14.54 -3.15 -60.27
CA ASN A 121 -14.07 -4.46 -60.71
C ASN A 121 -13.24 -5.10 -59.60
N VAL A 122 -13.49 -6.37 -59.31
CA VAL A 122 -12.64 -7.14 -58.41
C VAL A 122 -11.89 -8.21 -59.18
N THR A 123 -10.60 -8.39 -58.90
CA THR A 123 -9.72 -9.39 -59.51
C THR A 123 -9.23 -10.32 -58.41
N TRP A 124 -9.29 -11.63 -58.64
CA TRP A 124 -8.62 -12.59 -57.75
C TRP A 124 -7.18 -12.73 -58.19
N GLU A 125 -6.30 -12.55 -57.23
CA GLU A 125 -4.91 -12.92 -57.36
C GLU A 125 -4.67 -14.11 -56.41
N ILE A 126 -4.04 -15.15 -56.93
CA ILE A 126 -3.99 -16.47 -56.32
C ILE A 126 -2.53 -16.91 -56.25
N PHE A 127 -1.99 -16.96 -55.04
CA PHE A 127 -0.66 -17.50 -54.78
C PHE A 127 -0.77 -18.97 -54.40
N ASN A 128 -0.17 -19.86 -55.21
CA ASN A 128 -0.06 -21.26 -54.86
C ASN A 128 1.12 -21.45 -53.91
N VAL A 129 0.83 -21.89 -52.69
CA VAL A 129 1.78 -22.08 -51.59
C VAL A 129 2.83 -23.14 -51.92
N THR A 130 2.45 -24.19 -52.62
CA THR A 130 3.33 -25.33 -52.94
C THR A 130 4.23 -25.05 -54.13
N SER A 131 3.68 -24.55 -55.25
CA SER A 131 4.47 -24.21 -56.44
C SER A 131 5.14 -22.84 -56.36
N LYS A 132 4.75 -22.00 -55.39
CA LYS A 132 5.24 -20.63 -55.19
C LYS A 132 5.00 -19.74 -56.42
N THR A 133 3.86 -19.95 -57.08
CA THR A 133 3.48 -19.25 -58.32
C THR A 133 2.22 -18.42 -58.12
N ASN A 134 2.22 -17.21 -58.69
CA ASN A 134 1.04 -16.35 -58.77
C ASN A 134 0.25 -16.60 -60.05
N THR A 135 -1.06 -16.62 -59.93
CA THR A 135 -2.00 -16.60 -61.06
C THR A 135 -3.06 -15.54 -60.80
N THR A 136 -3.52 -14.89 -61.86
CA THR A 136 -4.60 -13.90 -61.78
C THR A 136 -5.83 -14.43 -62.50
N LYS A 137 -7.01 -14.21 -61.93
CA LYS A 137 -8.29 -14.49 -62.57
C LYS A 137 -9.01 -13.19 -62.90
N THR A 138 -9.46 -13.09 -64.15
CA THR A 138 -10.07 -11.89 -64.74
C THR A 138 -11.18 -11.33 -63.87
N GLY A 139 -11.20 -10.00 -63.73
CA GLY A 139 -12.09 -9.36 -62.78
C GLY A 139 -13.58 -9.40 -63.14
N LYS A 140 -14.42 -9.31 -62.11
CA LYS A 140 -15.88 -9.20 -62.20
C LYS A 140 -16.33 -7.81 -61.72
N ASP A 141 -17.17 -7.13 -62.50
CA ASP A 141 -17.89 -5.95 -62.03
C ASP A 141 -19.00 -6.39 -61.06
N LEU A 142 -18.94 -5.94 -59.81
CA LEU A 142 -19.92 -6.28 -58.77
C LEU A 142 -21.09 -5.27 -58.69
N GLY A 143 -21.11 -4.28 -59.59
CA GLY A 143 -22.20 -3.33 -59.77
C GLY A 143 -22.28 -2.25 -58.68
N MET A 144 -21.24 -2.08 -57.86
CA MET A 144 -21.16 -1.06 -56.82
C MET A 144 -19.73 -0.51 -56.69
N MET A 145 -19.59 0.73 -56.20
CA MET A 145 -18.29 1.28 -55.82
C MET A 145 -17.90 0.70 -54.46
N ILE A 146 -16.86 -0.11 -54.43
CA ILE A 146 -16.37 -0.83 -53.27
C ILE A 146 -15.43 0.09 -52.49
N THR A 147 -15.72 0.23 -51.20
CA THR A 147 -14.97 1.06 -50.25
C THR A 147 -14.39 0.24 -49.10
N GLY A 148 -14.96 -0.94 -48.83
CA GLY A 148 -14.44 -1.87 -47.84
C GLY A 148 -14.72 -3.31 -48.23
N VAL A 149 -13.81 -4.20 -47.82
CA VAL A 149 -13.98 -5.65 -48.00
C VAL A 149 -13.62 -6.36 -46.70
N THR A 150 -14.37 -7.41 -46.38
CA THR A 150 -14.02 -8.40 -45.36
C THR A 150 -14.22 -9.79 -45.94
N LEU A 151 -13.24 -10.68 -45.74
CA LEU A 151 -13.22 -12.03 -46.33
C LEU A 151 -13.15 -13.11 -45.24
N CYS A 152 -13.86 -14.21 -45.46
CA CYS A 152 -13.71 -15.48 -44.74
C CYS A 152 -14.01 -16.63 -45.71
N SER A 153 -13.56 -17.84 -45.40
CA SER A 153 -13.85 -19.02 -46.22
C SER A 153 -14.48 -20.12 -45.37
N ASP A 154 -15.11 -21.09 -46.03
CA ASP A 154 -15.44 -22.38 -45.43
C ASP A 154 -14.23 -23.33 -45.37
N SER A 155 -13.03 -22.83 -45.67
CA SER A 155 -11.75 -23.53 -45.78
C SER A 155 -11.61 -24.57 -46.90
N GLU A 156 -12.69 -24.91 -47.61
CA GLU A 156 -12.70 -26.00 -48.59
C GLU A 156 -13.00 -25.53 -50.01
N THR A 157 -14.10 -24.81 -50.23
CA THR A 157 -14.64 -24.58 -51.58
C THR A 157 -15.13 -23.17 -51.85
N ARG A 158 -15.45 -22.39 -50.81
CA ARG A 158 -16.13 -21.10 -50.94
C ARG A 158 -15.41 -20.00 -50.18
N ILE A 159 -15.38 -18.83 -50.82
CA ILE A 159 -14.96 -17.57 -50.21
C ILE A 159 -16.18 -16.68 -50.08
N PHE A 160 -16.46 -16.23 -48.85
CA PHE A 160 -17.45 -15.21 -48.57
C PHE A 160 -16.79 -13.84 -48.65
N VAL A 161 -17.39 -12.97 -49.47
CA VAL A 161 -16.89 -11.63 -49.77
C VAL A 161 -17.93 -10.63 -49.34
N SER A 162 -17.68 -10.00 -48.20
CA SER A 162 -18.54 -8.94 -47.68
C SER A 162 -18.01 -7.60 -48.12
N LEU A 163 -18.83 -6.89 -48.88
CA LEU A 163 -18.52 -5.63 -49.53
C LEU A 163 -19.25 -4.52 -48.79
N PHE A 164 -18.51 -3.44 -48.52
CA PHE A 164 -19.07 -2.15 -48.17
C PHE A 164 -18.93 -1.23 -49.37
N GLY A 165 -20.01 -0.54 -49.77
CA GLY A 165 -19.92 0.38 -50.90
C GLY A 165 -20.94 1.51 -50.88
N VAL A 166 -20.68 2.47 -51.77
CA VAL A 166 -21.43 3.73 -51.87
C VAL A 166 -22.26 3.74 -53.15
N ASN A 167 -23.56 3.96 -53.02
CA ASN A 167 -24.46 4.17 -54.16
C ASN A 167 -25.33 5.41 -53.91
N GLN A 168 -25.17 6.46 -54.74
CA GLN A 168 -25.97 7.70 -54.69
C GLN A 168 -26.10 8.30 -53.28
N SER A 169 -24.97 8.44 -52.57
CA SER A 169 -24.89 8.96 -51.19
C SER A 169 -25.42 8.06 -50.07
N ASN A 170 -25.90 6.86 -50.39
CA ASN A 170 -26.26 5.85 -49.39
C ASN A 170 -25.18 4.78 -49.29
N TYR A 171 -24.93 4.34 -48.06
CA TYR A 171 -23.99 3.28 -47.71
C TYR A 171 -24.72 1.94 -47.59
N TYR A 172 -24.18 0.91 -48.23
CA TYR A 172 -24.75 -0.43 -48.20
C TYR A 172 -23.66 -1.46 -48.00
N SER A 173 -24.02 -2.54 -47.30
CA SER A 173 -23.21 -3.75 -47.29
C SER A 173 -23.91 -4.88 -48.03
N ARG A 174 -23.11 -5.73 -48.68
CA ARG A 174 -23.58 -6.90 -49.41
C ARG A 174 -22.62 -8.06 -49.17
N CYS A 175 -23.15 -9.24 -48.87
CA CYS A 175 -22.37 -10.47 -48.85
C CYS A 175 -22.54 -11.23 -50.17
N MET A 176 -21.41 -11.58 -50.77
CA MET A 176 -21.29 -12.39 -51.97
C MET A 176 -20.54 -13.68 -51.63
N GLU A 177 -20.72 -14.70 -52.45
CA GLU A 177 -19.86 -15.89 -52.41
C GLU A 177 -19.12 -16.06 -53.74
N TYR A 178 -17.94 -16.63 -53.64
CA TYR A 178 -17.14 -17.08 -54.77
C TYR A 178 -16.81 -18.57 -54.58
N VAL A 179 -17.30 -19.40 -55.50
CA VAL A 179 -17.09 -20.84 -55.52
C VAL A 179 -15.83 -21.12 -56.34
N VAL A 180 -14.78 -21.63 -55.67
CA VAL A 180 -13.44 -21.77 -56.23
C VAL A 180 -13.41 -22.77 -57.38
N GLU A 181 -14.07 -23.92 -57.22
CA GLU A 181 -14.03 -25.03 -58.18
C GLU A 181 -14.69 -24.69 -59.51
N THR A 182 -15.81 -23.98 -59.46
CA THR A 182 -16.61 -23.62 -60.64
C THR A 182 -16.28 -22.24 -61.19
N ASP A 183 -15.45 -21.45 -60.49
CA ASP A 183 -15.12 -20.08 -60.83
C ASP A 183 -16.36 -19.16 -60.92
N THR A 184 -17.36 -19.41 -60.07
CA THR A 184 -18.65 -18.69 -60.11
C THR A 184 -18.85 -17.81 -58.89
N TRP A 185 -19.35 -16.61 -59.15
CA TRP A 185 -19.77 -15.66 -58.13
C TRP A 185 -21.29 -15.68 -57.95
N GLN A 186 -21.76 -15.81 -56.72
CA GLN A 186 -23.18 -15.75 -56.37
C GLN A 186 -23.43 -14.72 -55.28
N GLN A 187 -24.67 -14.25 -55.19
CA GLN A 187 -25.08 -13.27 -54.20
C GLN A 187 -25.70 -14.00 -53.01
N VAL A 188 -25.22 -13.72 -51.79
CA VAL A 188 -25.75 -14.32 -50.56
C VAL A 188 -26.81 -13.41 -49.95
N THR A 189 -26.57 -12.09 -49.91
CA THR A 189 -27.53 -11.11 -49.38
C THR A 189 -27.88 -10.06 -50.44
N ASN A 190 -29.07 -9.46 -50.32
CA ASN A 190 -29.37 -8.19 -50.97
C ASN A 190 -28.57 -7.03 -50.34
N ASP A 191 -28.66 -5.83 -50.93
CA ASP A 191 -28.07 -4.62 -50.35
C ASP A 191 -28.71 -4.29 -49.01
N VAL A 192 -27.91 -4.22 -47.95
CA VAL A 192 -28.35 -3.96 -46.58
C VAL A 192 -27.95 -2.55 -46.18
N GLN A 193 -28.94 -1.68 -45.96
CA GLN A 193 -28.71 -0.34 -45.42
C GLN A 193 -28.31 -0.43 -43.94
N GLN A 194 -27.38 0.42 -43.50
CA GLN A 194 -26.90 0.56 -42.12
C GLN A 194 -26.12 -0.62 -41.51
N GLY A 195 -26.00 -1.75 -42.22
CA GLY A 195 -25.14 -2.86 -41.76
C GLY A 195 -23.67 -2.58 -42.07
N LEU A 196 -22.92 -1.92 -41.18
CA LEU A 196 -21.50 -1.58 -41.39
C LEU A 196 -20.54 -2.75 -41.07
N PHE A 197 -20.91 -3.99 -41.43
CA PHE A 197 -20.16 -5.20 -41.06
C PHE A 197 -18.94 -5.51 -41.95
N ALA A 198 -18.74 -4.75 -43.04
CA ALA A 198 -17.75 -5.07 -44.07
C ALA A 198 -16.51 -4.15 -44.10
N TYR A 199 -16.50 -3.03 -43.37
CA TYR A 199 -15.38 -2.08 -43.37
C TYR A 199 -14.50 -2.27 -42.13
N TYR A 200 -13.24 -2.68 -42.34
CA TYR A 200 -12.27 -3.00 -41.28
C TYR A 200 -12.75 -4.02 -40.22
N GLY A 201 -13.75 -4.83 -40.53
CA GLY A 201 -14.24 -5.89 -39.65
C GLY A 201 -13.43 -7.19 -39.80
N SER A 202 -13.82 -8.18 -38.99
CA SER A 202 -13.37 -9.57 -39.12
C SER A 202 -14.57 -10.48 -39.33
N CYS A 203 -14.39 -11.62 -40.01
CA CYS A 203 -15.47 -12.58 -40.19
C CYS A 203 -15.04 -14.03 -40.05
N VAL A 204 -16.00 -14.88 -39.66
CA VAL A 204 -15.84 -16.33 -39.53
C VAL A 204 -17.05 -17.04 -40.14
N TRP A 205 -16.79 -18.18 -40.79
CA TRP A 205 -17.83 -19.11 -41.22
C TRP A 205 -18.12 -20.12 -40.11
N ARG A 206 -19.40 -20.36 -39.82
CA ARG A 206 -19.83 -21.42 -38.91
C ARG A 206 -20.65 -22.46 -39.66
N GLU A 207 -20.03 -23.61 -39.90
CA GLU A 207 -20.67 -24.72 -40.63
C GLU A 207 -21.90 -25.27 -39.89
N SER A 208 -21.82 -25.39 -38.56
CA SER A 208 -22.88 -25.98 -37.74
C SER A 208 -24.20 -25.22 -37.77
N THR A 209 -24.19 -23.91 -38.03
CA THR A 209 -25.40 -23.09 -38.21
C THR A 209 -25.57 -22.54 -39.62
N ASN A 210 -24.63 -22.79 -40.53
CA ASN A 210 -24.64 -22.29 -41.90
C ASN A 210 -24.76 -20.74 -41.95
N GLU A 211 -23.97 -20.08 -41.10
CA GLU A 211 -23.98 -18.63 -40.92
C GLU A 211 -22.58 -18.02 -41.07
N ILE A 212 -22.55 -16.79 -41.59
CA ILE A 212 -21.35 -15.97 -41.69
C ILE A 212 -21.43 -14.90 -40.61
N TRP A 213 -20.48 -14.88 -39.69
CA TRP A 213 -20.47 -13.97 -38.55
C TRP A 213 -19.43 -12.88 -38.73
N TYR A 214 -19.77 -11.65 -38.34
CA TYR A 214 -18.94 -10.45 -38.45
C TYR A 214 -18.77 -9.81 -37.09
N PHE A 215 -17.55 -9.39 -36.77
CA PHE A 215 -17.19 -8.82 -35.48
C PHE A 215 -16.47 -7.49 -35.65
N GLY A 216 -17.05 -6.45 -35.02
CA GLY A 216 -16.50 -5.10 -35.00
C GLY A 216 -16.46 -4.44 -36.38
N GLY A 217 -15.45 -3.61 -36.61
CA GLY A 217 -15.29 -2.85 -37.84
C GLY A 217 -15.13 -1.36 -37.57
N LYS A 218 -15.26 -0.55 -38.61
CA LYS A 218 -15.16 0.90 -38.55
C LYS A 218 -16.42 1.52 -39.12
N ASP A 219 -16.98 2.49 -38.41
CA ASP A 219 -18.06 3.31 -38.92
C ASP A 219 -17.49 4.24 -39.99
N TYR A 220 -17.98 4.12 -41.22
CA TYR A 220 -17.46 4.93 -42.34
C TYR A 220 -17.80 6.42 -42.22
N SER A 221 -18.84 6.78 -41.46
CA SER A 221 -19.31 8.16 -41.32
C SER A 221 -18.62 8.90 -40.18
N THR A 222 -18.41 8.23 -39.04
CA THR A 222 -17.78 8.81 -37.85
C THR A 222 -16.31 8.44 -37.71
N GLU A 223 -15.83 7.47 -38.49
CA GLU A 223 -14.50 6.87 -38.40
C GLU A 223 -14.25 6.12 -37.07
N GLU A 224 -15.29 5.91 -36.26
CA GLU A 224 -15.21 5.25 -34.96
C GLU A 224 -15.17 3.72 -35.07
N PRO A 225 -14.48 3.01 -34.16
CA PRO A 225 -14.54 1.55 -34.11
C PRO A 225 -15.95 1.07 -33.70
N LEU A 226 -16.41 0.00 -34.33
CA LEU A 226 -17.70 -0.63 -34.06
C LEU A 226 -17.54 -1.78 -33.07
N SER A 227 -18.55 -1.97 -32.21
CA SER A 227 -18.66 -3.16 -31.37
C SER A 227 -19.67 -4.18 -31.89
N ASN A 228 -20.47 -3.85 -32.91
CA ASN A 228 -21.58 -4.70 -33.32
C ASN A 228 -21.11 -6.09 -33.82
N ILE A 229 -21.90 -7.09 -33.48
CA ILE A 229 -21.76 -8.47 -33.98
C ILE A 229 -22.96 -8.74 -34.89
N TRP A 230 -22.67 -9.11 -36.14
CA TRP A 230 -23.69 -9.41 -37.14
C TRP A 230 -23.55 -10.85 -37.60
N SER A 231 -24.66 -11.48 -37.99
CA SER A 231 -24.64 -12.75 -38.71
C SER A 231 -25.46 -12.68 -39.99
N VAL A 232 -25.02 -13.41 -41.02
CA VAL A 232 -25.75 -13.65 -42.26
C VAL A 232 -26.12 -15.12 -42.32
N GLU A 233 -27.42 -15.42 -42.34
CA GLU A 233 -27.92 -16.77 -42.59
C GLU A 233 -27.72 -17.12 -44.07
N TYR A 234 -26.87 -18.10 -44.38
CA TYR A 234 -26.51 -18.40 -45.77
C TYR A 234 -27.71 -18.86 -46.62
N ALA A 235 -28.63 -19.63 -46.02
CA ALA A 235 -29.78 -20.18 -46.74
C ALA A 235 -30.84 -19.13 -47.12
N THR A 236 -30.97 -18.05 -46.33
CA THR A 236 -32.02 -17.03 -46.47
C THR A 236 -31.49 -15.69 -46.93
N GLY A 237 -30.21 -15.41 -46.73
CA GLY A 237 -29.60 -14.10 -46.92
C GLY A 237 -30.00 -13.08 -45.86
N ASN A 238 -30.62 -13.51 -44.75
CA ASN A 238 -31.03 -12.62 -43.67
C ASN A 238 -29.84 -12.13 -42.86
N VAL A 239 -29.79 -10.82 -42.59
CA VAL A 239 -28.81 -10.19 -41.71
C VAL A 239 -29.43 -9.99 -40.33
N LEU A 240 -28.75 -10.47 -39.29
CA LEU A 240 -29.21 -10.40 -37.89
C LEU A 240 -28.17 -9.71 -37.02
N ASN A 241 -28.60 -8.80 -36.15
CA ASN A 241 -27.76 -8.27 -35.07
C ASN A 241 -27.73 -9.31 -33.94
N ARG A 242 -26.53 -9.69 -33.51
CA ARG A 242 -26.28 -10.75 -32.54
C ARG A 242 -25.73 -10.22 -31.21
N GLY A 243 -25.63 -8.91 -31.06
CA GLY A 243 -25.12 -8.26 -29.84
C GLY A 243 -23.91 -7.40 -30.16
N ASN A 244 -23.09 -7.17 -29.13
CA ASN A 244 -21.91 -6.33 -29.23
C ASN A 244 -20.73 -6.99 -28.53
N LEU A 245 -19.53 -6.73 -29.07
CA LEU A 245 -18.26 -6.81 -28.38
C LEU A 245 -18.29 -5.90 -27.16
N ILE A 246 -17.51 -6.23 -26.14
CA ILE A 246 -17.37 -5.39 -24.94
C ILE A 246 -16.60 -4.14 -25.34
N ILE A 247 -15.48 -4.32 -26.03
CA ILE A 247 -14.60 -3.26 -26.55
C ILE A 247 -14.85 -3.12 -28.05
N PRO A 248 -15.34 -1.96 -28.52
CA PRO A 248 -15.42 -1.65 -29.95
C PRO A 248 -14.03 -1.75 -30.58
N ARG A 249 -13.89 -2.39 -31.73
CA ARG A 249 -12.58 -2.58 -32.35
C ARG A 249 -12.69 -2.72 -33.85
N MET A 250 -11.77 -2.08 -34.57
CA MET A 250 -11.54 -2.34 -35.99
C MET A 250 -10.26 -3.15 -36.16
N VAL A 251 -10.13 -3.86 -37.28
CA VAL A 251 -8.92 -4.59 -37.66
C VAL A 251 -8.41 -5.59 -36.62
N SER A 252 -9.35 -6.13 -35.85
CA SER A 252 -9.16 -7.30 -34.98
C SER A 252 -9.14 -8.59 -35.80
N GLY A 253 -8.65 -9.67 -35.19
CA GLY A 253 -8.85 -11.02 -35.69
C GLY A 253 -10.01 -11.69 -34.98
N ALA A 254 -10.89 -12.35 -35.73
CA ALA A 254 -11.94 -13.21 -35.18
C ALA A 254 -11.73 -14.64 -35.65
N PHE A 255 -11.95 -15.57 -34.73
CA PHE A 255 -11.50 -16.94 -34.88
C PHE A 255 -12.51 -17.92 -34.28
N LEU A 256 -12.94 -18.91 -35.05
CA LEU A 256 -13.74 -20.02 -34.51
C LEU A 256 -12.82 -20.97 -33.75
N VAL A 257 -13.08 -21.15 -32.46
CA VAL A 257 -12.24 -21.93 -31.54
C VAL A 257 -13.07 -22.97 -30.80
N LYS A 258 -12.46 -24.09 -30.42
CA LYS A 258 -13.10 -25.14 -29.62
C LYS A 258 -12.43 -25.26 -28.28
N ASP A 259 -13.26 -25.40 -27.26
CA ASP A 259 -12.77 -25.61 -25.91
C ASP A 259 -12.34 -27.03 -25.59
N ALA A 260 -11.78 -27.22 -24.39
CA ALA A 260 -11.45 -28.53 -23.85
C ALA A 260 -12.67 -29.48 -23.80
N ASP A 261 -13.89 -28.93 -23.69
CA ASP A 261 -15.17 -29.67 -23.70
C ASP A 261 -15.77 -29.81 -25.12
N GLY A 262 -15.11 -29.28 -26.15
CA GLY A 262 -15.54 -29.30 -27.55
C GLY A 262 -16.59 -28.26 -27.97
N ILE A 263 -16.95 -27.30 -27.12
CA ILE A 263 -17.89 -26.20 -27.41
C ILE A 263 -17.23 -25.17 -28.33
N GLU A 264 -17.96 -24.79 -29.38
CA GLU A 264 -17.54 -23.77 -30.35
C GLU A 264 -17.82 -22.36 -29.82
N ASN A 265 -16.77 -21.54 -29.79
CA ASN A 265 -16.83 -20.12 -29.44
C ASN A 265 -16.12 -19.30 -30.52
N VAL A 266 -16.37 -17.98 -30.56
CA VAL A 266 -15.54 -17.07 -31.36
C VAL A 266 -14.62 -16.29 -30.45
N LEU A 267 -13.32 -16.44 -30.66
CA LEU A 267 -12.30 -15.62 -30.03
C LEU A 267 -12.05 -14.39 -30.90
N VAL A 268 -12.22 -13.21 -30.33
CA VAL A 268 -11.89 -11.93 -30.95
C VAL A 268 -10.68 -11.36 -30.24
N THR A 269 -9.58 -11.15 -30.96
CA THR A 269 -8.29 -10.74 -30.38
C THR A 269 -7.70 -9.56 -31.13
N GLY A 270 -6.98 -8.73 -30.36
CA GLY A 270 -6.31 -7.55 -30.87
C GLY A 270 -7.28 -6.51 -31.43
N GLY A 271 -6.77 -5.71 -32.35
CA GLY A 271 -7.51 -4.67 -33.04
C GLY A 271 -7.10 -3.27 -32.63
N CYS A 272 -7.81 -2.30 -33.17
CA CYS A 272 -7.47 -0.90 -33.10
C CYS A 272 -8.67 -0.06 -32.69
N LEU A 273 -8.46 0.85 -31.74
CA LEU A 273 -9.44 1.86 -31.33
C LEU A 273 -9.31 3.16 -32.12
N LYS A 274 -8.09 3.50 -32.54
CA LYS A 274 -7.80 4.75 -33.25
C LYS A 274 -6.73 4.53 -34.33
N PRO A 275 -7.04 4.75 -35.61
CA PRO A 275 -6.05 4.63 -36.65
C PRO A 275 -5.19 5.90 -36.69
N ASP A 276 -3.91 5.75 -36.99
CA ASP A 276 -2.99 6.80 -37.43
C ASP A 276 -2.50 6.43 -38.84
N GLU A 277 -1.99 7.38 -39.63
CA GLU A 277 -1.84 7.34 -41.10
C GLU A 277 -1.43 5.97 -41.70
N GLN A 278 -0.66 5.14 -41.00
CA GLN A 278 -0.41 3.72 -41.33
C GLN A 278 -0.24 2.78 -40.12
N LYS A 279 -0.67 3.21 -38.92
CA LYS A 279 -0.46 2.49 -37.66
C LYS A 279 -1.74 2.46 -36.84
N CYS A 280 -1.74 1.63 -35.82
CA CYS A 280 -2.76 1.74 -34.79
C CYS A 280 -2.26 2.65 -33.66
N ALA A 281 -2.82 3.85 -33.50
CA ALA A 281 -2.44 4.75 -32.42
C ALA A 281 -2.81 4.20 -31.03
N ILE A 282 -3.90 3.43 -30.95
CA ILE A 282 -4.36 2.82 -29.70
C ILE A 282 -4.80 1.40 -30.00
N SER A 283 -3.95 0.46 -29.62
CA SER A 283 -4.10 -0.96 -29.93
C SER A 283 -4.73 -1.70 -28.76
N VAL A 284 -5.62 -2.63 -29.06
CA VAL A 284 -6.31 -3.45 -28.05
C VAL A 284 -5.44 -4.66 -27.73
N THR A 285 -5.10 -4.88 -26.46
CA THR A 285 -4.34 -6.06 -26.01
C THR A 285 -5.26 -7.19 -25.53
N SER A 286 -6.51 -6.86 -25.19
CA SER A 286 -7.47 -7.79 -24.63
C SER A 286 -8.08 -8.72 -25.67
N THR A 287 -8.47 -9.91 -25.21
CA THR A 287 -9.26 -10.84 -25.99
C THR A 287 -10.68 -10.91 -25.45
N GLU A 288 -11.62 -11.18 -26.35
CA GLU A 288 -13.02 -11.38 -26.03
C GLU A 288 -13.48 -12.70 -26.59
N MET A 289 -14.33 -13.38 -25.82
CA MET A 289 -14.99 -14.58 -26.29
C MET A 289 -16.46 -14.30 -26.48
N TYR A 290 -16.94 -14.59 -27.69
CA TYR A 290 -18.35 -14.65 -27.99
C TYR A 290 -18.84 -16.10 -27.94
N ASN A 291 -19.67 -16.41 -26.96
CA ASN A 291 -20.32 -17.71 -26.85
C ASN A 291 -21.49 -17.78 -27.85
N LEU A 292 -21.30 -18.56 -28.90
CA LEU A 292 -22.23 -18.72 -30.00
C LEU A 292 -23.55 -19.40 -29.61
N THR A 293 -23.61 -20.05 -28.45
CA THR A 293 -24.83 -20.71 -27.94
C THR A 293 -25.60 -19.78 -27.01
N ALA A 294 -24.90 -19.06 -26.13
CA ALA A 294 -25.49 -18.13 -25.18
C ALA A 294 -25.78 -16.74 -25.78
N ASN A 295 -25.25 -16.44 -26.97
CA ASN A 295 -25.24 -15.10 -27.57
C ASN A 295 -24.73 -14.03 -26.60
N MET A 296 -23.60 -14.31 -25.96
CA MET A 296 -23.02 -13.45 -24.93
C MET A 296 -21.53 -13.30 -25.17
N THR A 297 -21.07 -12.05 -25.10
CA THR A 297 -19.64 -11.71 -25.08
C THR A 297 -19.14 -11.70 -23.65
N SER A 298 -17.95 -12.25 -23.43
CA SER A 298 -17.24 -12.21 -22.15
C SER A 298 -15.83 -11.67 -22.36
N ALA A 299 -15.38 -10.81 -21.44
CA ALA A 299 -13.99 -10.34 -21.42
C ALA A 299 -13.10 -11.51 -21.03
N PHE A 300 -11.99 -11.68 -21.74
CA PHE A 300 -11.15 -12.86 -21.62
C PHE A 300 -9.67 -12.52 -21.47
N ALA A 301 -8.99 -13.27 -20.61
CA ALA A 301 -7.54 -13.39 -20.59
C ALA A 301 -7.19 -14.76 -21.19
N PRO A 302 -6.22 -14.84 -22.10
CA PRO A 302 -5.02 -14.03 -22.06
C PRO A 302 -5.06 -12.75 -22.87
N TYR A 303 -4.23 -11.81 -22.44
CA TYR A 303 -3.86 -10.63 -23.20
C TYR A 303 -2.74 -10.98 -24.18
N LEU A 304 -2.70 -10.27 -25.30
CA LEU A 304 -1.55 -10.32 -26.19
C LEU A 304 -0.31 -9.77 -25.47
N ASN A 305 0.86 -10.40 -25.68
CA ASN A 305 2.13 -9.92 -25.14
C ASN A 305 2.56 -8.60 -25.80
N GLU A 306 2.25 -8.45 -27.08
CA GLU A 306 2.30 -7.18 -27.78
C GLU A 306 0.91 -6.83 -28.31
N PRO A 307 0.43 -5.59 -28.16
CA PRO A 307 -0.80 -5.14 -28.80
C PRO A 307 -0.66 -5.29 -30.31
N LEU A 308 -1.56 -6.03 -30.96
CA LEU A 308 -1.51 -6.21 -32.41
C LEU A 308 -2.85 -5.84 -33.05
N ALA A 309 -2.80 -5.02 -34.09
CA ALA A 309 -3.84 -4.83 -35.08
C ALA A 309 -3.31 -5.24 -36.46
N GLN A 310 -4.19 -5.63 -37.39
CA GLN A 310 -3.80 -5.96 -38.78
C GLN A 310 -2.71 -7.04 -38.92
N PHE A 311 -2.66 -7.95 -37.95
CA PHE A 311 -1.74 -9.09 -37.94
C PHE A 311 -2.23 -10.20 -38.88
N ALA A 312 -1.30 -11.02 -39.37
CA ALA A 312 -1.65 -12.26 -40.05
C ALA A 312 -1.89 -13.35 -39.00
N ALA A 313 -2.88 -14.21 -39.20
CA ALA A 313 -3.20 -15.23 -38.21
C ALA A 313 -3.76 -16.51 -38.83
N ILE A 314 -3.47 -17.63 -38.18
CA ILE A 314 -3.99 -18.94 -38.56
C ILE A 314 -4.25 -19.80 -37.33
N ILE A 315 -5.30 -20.63 -37.40
CA ILE A 315 -5.58 -21.64 -36.39
C ILE A 315 -5.40 -23.03 -36.99
N ARG A 316 -4.54 -23.82 -36.37
CA ARG A 316 -4.34 -25.24 -36.68
C ARG A 316 -4.11 -26.03 -35.41
N ASN A 317 -4.67 -27.25 -35.34
CA ASN A 317 -4.53 -28.15 -34.19
C ASN A 317 -4.88 -27.50 -32.84
N ASN A 318 -5.92 -26.66 -32.81
CA ASN A 318 -6.33 -25.86 -31.66
C ASN A 318 -5.25 -24.91 -31.10
N VAL A 319 -4.31 -24.48 -31.95
CA VAL A 319 -3.34 -23.42 -31.64
C VAL A 319 -3.56 -22.26 -32.59
N LEU A 320 -3.78 -21.07 -32.03
CA LEU A 320 -3.86 -19.81 -32.76
C LEU A 320 -2.46 -19.22 -32.86
N TRP A 321 -2.01 -18.93 -34.08
CA TRP A 321 -0.76 -18.26 -34.38
C TRP A 321 -1.01 -16.87 -34.92
N LEU A 322 -0.29 -15.88 -34.40
CA LEU A 322 -0.35 -14.47 -34.79
C LEU A 322 1.05 -14.04 -35.26
N PHE A 323 1.12 -13.39 -36.41
CA PHE A 323 2.36 -13.00 -37.07
C PHE A 323 2.34 -11.51 -37.40
N GLY A 324 3.31 -10.78 -36.85
CA GLY A 324 3.48 -9.35 -37.07
C GLY A 324 2.24 -8.54 -36.66
N GLY A 325 1.97 -7.45 -37.37
CA GLY A 325 0.89 -6.51 -37.13
C GLY A 325 1.43 -5.09 -36.92
N THR A 326 0.52 -4.18 -36.57
CA THR A 326 0.85 -2.83 -36.13
C THR A 326 0.33 -2.59 -34.73
N SER A 327 1.04 -1.73 -34.01
CA SER A 327 0.75 -1.30 -32.66
C SER A 327 0.99 0.20 -32.52
N ASP A 328 0.68 0.74 -31.36
CA ASP A 328 1.08 2.10 -30.94
C ASP A 328 2.61 2.26 -30.89
N ASN A 329 3.34 1.16 -30.66
CA ASN A 329 4.80 1.10 -30.71
C ASN A 329 5.37 0.90 -32.13
N GLY A 330 4.51 0.86 -33.16
CA GLY A 330 4.89 0.63 -34.55
C GLY A 330 4.62 -0.79 -35.04
N ASN A 331 5.23 -1.15 -36.16
CA ASN A 331 5.01 -2.45 -36.79
C ASN A 331 5.78 -3.55 -36.04
N SER A 332 5.13 -4.66 -35.77
CA SER A 332 5.72 -5.79 -35.04
C SER A 332 6.33 -6.81 -35.99
N ASN A 333 7.42 -7.44 -35.55
CA ASN A 333 8.01 -8.64 -36.16
C ASN A 333 7.81 -9.88 -35.27
N VAL A 334 6.98 -9.78 -34.23
CA VAL A 334 6.79 -10.83 -33.24
C VAL A 334 5.84 -11.91 -33.76
N ILE A 335 6.11 -13.14 -33.32
CA ILE A 335 5.24 -14.29 -33.51
C ILE A 335 4.69 -14.66 -32.15
N GLN A 336 3.37 -14.57 -32.00
CA GLN A 336 2.65 -14.95 -30.78
C GLN A 336 1.78 -16.17 -31.05
N TYR A 337 1.58 -17.02 -30.03
CA TYR A 337 0.71 -18.17 -30.16
C TYR A 337 -0.13 -18.40 -28.90
N LEU A 338 -1.31 -18.97 -29.07
CA LEU A 338 -2.20 -19.38 -27.98
C LEU A 338 -2.64 -20.82 -28.20
N ASN A 339 -2.28 -21.70 -27.26
CA ASN A 339 -2.76 -23.08 -27.26
C ASN A 339 -4.12 -23.17 -26.53
N MET A 340 -5.14 -23.61 -27.25
CA MET A 340 -6.51 -23.69 -26.77
C MET A 340 -6.89 -25.10 -26.28
N SER A 341 -6.02 -26.10 -26.46
CA SER A 341 -6.26 -27.50 -26.06
C SER A 341 -6.21 -27.77 -24.56
N MET A 342 -5.60 -26.86 -23.77
CA MET A 342 -5.58 -26.94 -22.30
C MET A 342 -6.45 -25.88 -21.64
N THR A 343 -7.08 -25.02 -22.43
CA THR A 343 -7.86 -23.90 -21.94
C THR A 343 -9.28 -24.37 -21.68
N THR A 344 -9.67 -24.49 -20.42
CA THR A 344 -11.06 -24.60 -19.99
C THR A 344 -11.60 -23.19 -19.79
N TRP A 345 -12.67 -22.83 -20.50
CA TRP A 345 -13.15 -21.45 -20.54
C TRP A 345 -14.26 -21.27 -19.51
N ASP A 346 -13.83 -20.94 -18.30
CA ASP A 346 -14.71 -20.30 -17.36
C ASP A 346 -14.62 -18.78 -17.55
N GLN A 347 -15.78 -18.12 -17.54
CA GLN A 347 -15.85 -16.67 -17.44
C GLN A 347 -14.99 -16.21 -16.25
N LEU A 348 -13.95 -15.40 -16.49
CA LEU A 348 -13.08 -14.85 -15.43
C LEU A 348 -13.88 -14.07 -14.35
N THR A 349 -15.12 -13.73 -14.67
CA THR A 349 -16.12 -13.13 -13.79
C THR A 349 -17.38 -14.00 -13.68
N THR A 350 -17.29 -15.24 -13.19
CA THR A 350 -18.50 -16.05 -12.98
C THR A 350 -19.50 -15.48 -11.95
N HIS A 351 -19.16 -14.44 -11.16
CA HIS A 351 -20.03 -13.96 -10.09
C HIS A 351 -20.08 -12.42 -9.87
N THR A 352 -20.01 -11.59 -10.92
CA THR A 352 -20.43 -10.17 -10.83
C THR A 352 -21.85 -9.96 -11.36
N GLN A 353 -22.85 -10.64 -10.80
CA GLN A 353 -24.24 -10.20 -10.98
C GLN A 353 -24.49 -8.95 -10.14
N GLY A 354 -24.17 -7.75 -10.63
CA GLY A 354 -24.59 -6.52 -9.93
C GLY A 354 -23.66 -5.31 -9.99
N VAL A 355 -22.74 -5.22 -10.97
CA VAL A 355 -22.30 -3.88 -11.39
C VAL A 355 -23.44 -3.32 -12.23
N GLU A 356 -24.40 -2.64 -11.61
CA GLU A 356 -25.53 -2.08 -12.34
C GLU A 356 -25.02 -1.05 -13.36
N THR A 357 -24.00 -0.25 -13.01
CA THR A 357 -23.48 0.80 -13.89
C THR A 357 -22.15 1.41 -13.40
N ILE A 358 -21.12 1.42 -14.25
CA ILE A 358 -19.89 2.23 -14.15
C ILE A 358 -20.07 3.44 -15.07
N CYS A 359 -19.97 4.64 -14.53
CA CYS A 359 -19.99 5.88 -15.29
C CYS A 359 -18.58 6.45 -15.45
N ILE A 360 -18.36 7.07 -16.61
CA ILE A 360 -17.12 7.75 -16.98
C ILE A 360 -17.51 9.11 -17.55
N SER A 361 -16.97 10.18 -16.97
CA SER A 361 -17.24 11.55 -17.38
C SER A 361 -16.01 12.41 -17.20
N THR A 362 -15.93 13.50 -17.99
CA THR A 362 -14.92 14.54 -17.87
C THR A 362 -15.28 15.59 -16.81
N ASP A 363 -16.55 15.67 -16.40
CA ASP A 363 -17.08 16.75 -15.58
C ASP A 363 -17.68 16.24 -14.26
N SER A 364 -18.62 15.29 -14.32
CA SER A 364 -19.23 14.66 -13.15
C SER A 364 -19.98 13.39 -13.50
N CYS A 365 -19.98 12.42 -12.58
CA CYS A 365 -20.66 11.15 -12.77
C CYS A 365 -22.16 11.24 -12.41
N ASN A 366 -22.95 11.85 -13.29
CA ASN A 366 -24.40 11.89 -13.19
C ASN A 366 -25.05 10.98 -14.25
N LEU A 367 -25.67 9.88 -13.83
CA LEU A 367 -26.26 8.86 -14.71
C LEU A 367 -27.37 9.36 -15.65
N THR A 368 -27.88 10.59 -15.45
CA THR A 368 -28.87 11.21 -16.34
C THR A 368 -28.27 12.09 -17.43
N ASP A 369 -26.96 12.31 -17.42
CA ASP A 369 -26.28 13.19 -18.36
C ASP A 369 -25.87 12.39 -19.63
N PRO A 370 -26.31 12.79 -20.83
CA PRO A 370 -25.98 12.09 -22.07
C PRO A 370 -24.50 12.17 -22.48
N SER A 371 -23.68 13.00 -21.81
CA SER A 371 -22.23 13.07 -22.01
C SER A 371 -21.45 12.02 -21.22
N VAL A 372 -22.14 11.27 -20.35
CA VAL A 372 -21.55 10.25 -19.48
C VAL A 372 -21.52 8.92 -20.21
N TYR A 373 -20.32 8.33 -20.33
CA TYR A 373 -20.20 6.97 -20.82
C TYR A 373 -20.51 5.98 -19.71
N VAL A 374 -21.23 4.92 -20.06
CA VAL A 374 -21.87 4.03 -19.13
C VAL A 374 -21.56 2.58 -19.53
N THR A 375 -20.88 1.83 -18.68
CA THR A 375 -20.54 0.42 -18.92
C THR A 375 -20.75 -0.43 -17.68
N MET A 376 -20.86 -1.75 -17.82
CA MET A 376 -20.91 -2.70 -16.71
C MET A 376 -19.57 -3.44 -16.53
N SER A 377 -18.58 -3.15 -17.38
CA SER A 377 -17.27 -3.78 -17.43
C SER A 377 -16.18 -2.78 -17.02
N LEU A 378 -15.35 -3.14 -16.04
CA LEU A 378 -14.27 -2.26 -15.59
C LEU A 378 -13.18 -2.13 -16.67
N GLU A 379 -12.92 -3.21 -17.39
CA GLU A 379 -11.99 -3.26 -18.51
C GLU A 379 -12.43 -2.31 -19.62
N ASP A 380 -13.72 -2.34 -19.96
CA ASP A 380 -14.33 -1.42 -20.93
C ASP A 380 -14.28 0.03 -20.45
N ALA A 381 -14.43 0.24 -19.14
CA ALA A 381 -14.29 1.57 -18.55
C ALA A 381 -12.86 2.10 -18.69
N ILE A 382 -11.86 1.30 -18.33
CA ILE A 382 -10.44 1.67 -18.45
C ILE A 382 -10.08 1.98 -19.91
N GLU A 383 -10.50 1.15 -20.86
CA GLU A 383 -10.25 1.36 -22.28
C GLU A 383 -10.95 2.61 -22.83
N LYS A 384 -12.20 2.87 -22.40
CA LYS A 384 -12.90 4.10 -22.77
C LYS A 384 -12.23 5.33 -22.19
N VAL A 385 -11.63 5.22 -21.01
CA VAL A 385 -10.86 6.32 -20.40
C VAL A 385 -9.61 6.62 -21.22
N ILE A 386 -8.87 5.59 -21.61
CA ILE A 386 -7.72 5.71 -22.50
C ILE A 386 -8.14 6.39 -23.81
N TRP A 387 -9.23 5.93 -24.43
CA TRP A 387 -9.75 6.54 -25.66
C TRP A 387 -10.17 8.01 -25.49
N LEU A 388 -10.95 8.33 -24.46
CA LEU A 388 -11.39 9.72 -24.19
C LEU A 388 -10.20 10.63 -23.93
N SER A 389 -9.21 10.18 -23.15
CA SER A 389 -8.00 10.96 -22.86
C SER A 389 -7.17 11.29 -24.11
N SER A 390 -7.25 10.47 -25.16
CA SER A 390 -6.52 10.66 -26.41
C SER A 390 -7.18 11.63 -27.41
N ASN A 391 -8.43 12.03 -27.15
CA ASN A 391 -9.25 12.85 -28.05
C ASN A 391 -9.49 14.28 -27.54
N VAL A 392 -9.01 14.62 -26.34
CA VAL A 392 -9.11 15.99 -25.80
C VAL A 392 -7.75 16.67 -25.86
N SER A 393 -7.69 17.87 -26.45
CA SER A 393 -6.43 18.63 -26.64
C SER A 393 -5.93 19.33 -25.37
N SER A 394 -6.53 19.07 -24.20
CA SER A 394 -6.17 19.66 -22.92
C SER A 394 -6.56 18.76 -21.74
N GLU A 395 -5.83 18.93 -20.63
CA GLU A 395 -6.03 18.32 -19.30
C GLU A 395 -7.51 18.04 -18.96
N THR A 396 -7.92 16.79 -19.04
CA THR A 396 -9.29 16.38 -18.72
C THR A 396 -9.26 15.33 -17.61
N VAL A 397 -9.84 15.68 -16.46
CA VAL A 397 -9.97 14.77 -15.31
C VAL A 397 -11.11 13.80 -15.58
N MET A 398 -10.84 12.50 -15.43
CA MET A 398 -11.82 11.45 -15.72
C MET A 398 -12.39 10.92 -14.41
N TYR A 399 -13.69 11.12 -14.20
CA TYR A 399 -14.40 10.66 -13.02
C TYR A 399 -14.93 9.25 -13.24
N PHE A 400 -14.53 8.33 -12.34
CA PHE A 400 -15.16 7.02 -12.20
C PHE A 400 -16.23 7.10 -11.10
N GLY A 401 -17.46 6.72 -11.44
CA GLY A 401 -18.53 6.57 -10.47
C GLY A 401 -19.21 5.24 -10.67
N SER A 402 -19.59 4.60 -9.58
CA SER A 402 -20.43 3.40 -9.61
C SER A 402 -21.58 3.60 -8.63
N SER A 403 -22.82 3.41 -9.09
CA SER A 403 -23.98 3.43 -8.20
C SER A 403 -24.26 2.00 -7.74
N TRP A 404 -24.04 1.71 -6.46
CA TRP A 404 -24.28 0.39 -5.90
C TRP A 404 -25.62 0.39 -5.16
N LYS A 405 -26.63 -0.32 -5.68
CA LYS A 405 -27.77 -0.77 -4.88
C LYS A 405 -27.41 -2.09 -4.20
N LEU A 406 -26.76 -2.00 -3.04
CA LEU A 406 -26.40 -3.17 -2.23
C LEU A 406 -27.69 -3.76 -1.62
N THR A 407 -28.21 -4.82 -2.23
CA THR A 407 -29.43 -5.52 -1.79
C THR A 407 -29.13 -6.87 -1.12
N SER A 408 -27.85 -7.25 -0.93
CA SER A 408 -27.47 -8.48 -0.19
C SER A 408 -25.99 -8.55 0.20
N ASN A 409 -25.68 -9.35 1.23
CA ASN A 409 -24.34 -9.73 1.70
C ASN A 409 -23.49 -10.33 0.56
N ARG A 410 -22.51 -9.58 0.04
CA ARG A 410 -21.58 -10.05 -1.01
C ARG A 410 -20.15 -9.59 -0.73
N VAL A 411 -19.19 -10.45 -1.05
CA VAL A 411 -17.74 -10.19 -0.95
C VAL A 411 -17.22 -9.82 -2.34
N TYR A 412 -16.49 -8.71 -2.43
CA TYR A 412 -15.92 -8.20 -3.69
C TYR A 412 -14.40 -8.36 -3.66
N HIS A 413 -13.82 -8.97 -4.70
CA HIS A 413 -12.37 -9.12 -4.84
C HIS A 413 -11.89 -8.25 -6.00
N TRP A 414 -10.87 -7.43 -5.76
CA TRP A 414 -10.21 -6.58 -6.76
C TRP A 414 -8.80 -7.13 -7.01
N PHE A 415 -8.44 -7.34 -8.28
CA PHE A 415 -7.10 -7.73 -8.68
C PHE A 415 -6.55 -6.69 -9.66
N ILE A 416 -5.43 -6.04 -9.32
CA ILE A 416 -4.62 -5.30 -10.29
C ILE A 416 -3.43 -6.19 -10.64
N GLY A 417 -3.29 -6.56 -11.91
CA GLY A 417 -2.22 -7.44 -12.40
C GLY A 417 -0.81 -6.85 -12.22
N ARG A 418 0.19 -7.75 -12.18
CA ARG A 418 1.62 -7.43 -11.98
C ARG A 418 2.16 -6.42 -13.01
N ASN A 419 3.06 -5.54 -12.55
CA ASN A 419 3.83 -4.55 -13.33
C ASN A 419 3.05 -3.35 -13.91
N ALA A 420 2.34 -2.59 -13.06
CA ALA A 420 2.07 -1.19 -13.37
C ALA A 420 3.35 -0.35 -13.14
N SER A 421 4.06 0.02 -14.22
CA SER A 421 5.15 1.00 -14.15
C SER A 421 4.60 2.39 -14.45
N ILE A 422 4.59 3.28 -13.45
CA ILE A 422 4.24 4.69 -13.63
C ILE A 422 5.46 5.37 -14.29
N ARG A 423 5.28 5.90 -15.51
CA ARG A 423 6.27 6.77 -16.16
C ARG A 423 5.68 8.17 -16.22
N MET A 424 6.41 9.12 -15.64
CA MET A 424 6.11 10.54 -15.75
C MET A 424 7.19 11.14 -16.63
N ASP A 425 6.83 11.51 -17.86
CA ASP A 425 7.69 12.30 -18.74
C ASP A 425 7.17 13.73 -18.76
N CYS A 426 8.07 14.67 -18.49
CA CYS A 426 7.82 16.10 -18.57
C CYS A 426 8.70 16.70 -19.66
N LEU A 427 8.11 17.34 -20.65
CA LEU A 427 8.82 18.16 -21.63
C LEU A 427 7.99 19.41 -21.92
N GLN A 428 8.60 20.58 -21.67
CA GLN A 428 8.08 21.89 -22.08
C GLN A 428 6.63 22.13 -21.65
N SER A 429 6.45 22.36 -20.34
CA SER A 429 5.19 22.79 -19.71
C SER A 429 4.02 21.80 -19.81
N VAL A 430 4.29 20.57 -20.23
CA VAL A 430 3.33 19.45 -20.17
C VAL A 430 4.04 18.27 -19.52
N CYS A 431 3.55 17.88 -18.34
CA CYS A 431 3.85 16.60 -17.73
C CYS A 431 2.64 15.70 -17.98
N THR A 432 2.82 14.65 -18.76
CA THR A 432 1.76 13.69 -19.05
C THR A 432 1.74 12.64 -17.93
N ILE A 433 0.64 12.57 -17.17
CA ILE A 433 0.34 11.44 -16.28
C ILE A 433 -0.66 10.55 -17.00
N THR A 434 -0.17 9.50 -17.62
CA THR A 434 -1.04 8.39 -18.07
C THR A 434 -1.33 7.53 -16.85
N GLY A 435 -2.56 7.63 -16.32
CA GLY A 435 -3.03 6.70 -15.30
C GLY A 435 -3.37 5.36 -15.94
N ILE A 436 -2.89 4.27 -15.37
CA ILE A 436 -3.73 3.08 -15.22
C ILE A 436 -3.86 2.85 -13.70
N ASN A 437 -5.07 3.07 -13.19
CA ASN A 437 -5.61 2.72 -11.87
C ASN A 437 -5.19 3.54 -10.64
N SER A 438 -5.93 4.62 -10.34
CA SER A 438 -6.24 5.02 -8.97
C SER A 438 -7.59 4.39 -8.56
N ILE A 439 -7.64 3.67 -7.43
CA ILE A 439 -8.92 3.16 -6.90
C ILE A 439 -9.50 4.25 -6.01
N PHE A 440 -10.39 5.07 -6.56
CA PHE A 440 -11.30 5.89 -5.76
C PHE A 440 -12.57 5.09 -5.48
N MET A 441 -12.86 4.82 -4.21
CA MET A 441 -14.08 4.13 -3.79
C MET A 441 -14.88 5.01 -2.85
N SER A 442 -16.03 5.48 -3.34
CA SER A 442 -17.05 6.17 -2.55
C SER A 442 -18.25 5.24 -2.37
N LEU A 443 -18.50 4.80 -1.15
CA LEU A 443 -19.61 3.93 -0.78
C LEU A 443 -20.74 4.79 -0.19
N ALA A 444 -21.71 5.17 -1.03
CA ALA A 444 -22.93 5.82 -0.57
C ALA A 444 -24.01 4.77 -0.27
N LEU A 445 -24.24 4.49 1.02
CA LEU A 445 -25.24 3.51 1.47
C LEU A 445 -26.58 4.19 1.76
N SER A 446 -27.56 3.98 0.88
CA SER A 446 -28.94 4.48 1.09
C SER A 446 -29.75 3.51 1.96
N ASN A 447 -30.30 4.00 3.08
CA ASN A 447 -31.31 3.39 3.95
C ASN A 447 -31.70 1.92 3.64
N GLY A 448 -30.88 0.98 4.10
CA GLY A 448 -31.23 -0.44 4.22
C GLY A 448 -31.39 -0.82 5.70
N ASN A 449 -31.93 -2.01 6.00
CA ASN A 449 -31.99 -2.57 7.36
C ASN A 449 -31.07 -3.80 7.51
N ASP A 450 -30.23 -4.09 6.52
CA ASP A 450 -29.43 -5.32 6.44
C ASP A 450 -27.96 -5.02 6.77
N ASP A 451 -27.31 -5.87 7.57
CA ASP A 451 -25.88 -5.77 7.88
C ASP A 451 -25.03 -5.92 6.60
N ILE A 452 -24.03 -5.05 6.40
CA ILE A 452 -23.20 -4.99 5.19
C ILE A 452 -21.75 -5.31 5.53
N ASN A 453 -21.16 -6.31 4.86
CA ASN A 453 -19.74 -6.66 4.98
C ASN A 453 -18.98 -6.26 3.70
N VAL A 454 -17.91 -5.48 3.84
CA VAL A 454 -17.04 -5.02 2.75
C VAL A 454 -15.61 -5.52 2.99
N GLY A 455 -15.00 -6.16 1.99
CA GLY A 455 -13.60 -6.59 2.03
C GLY A 455 -12.78 -5.93 0.93
N ILE A 456 -11.63 -5.35 1.27
CA ILE A 456 -10.71 -4.67 0.36
C ILE A 456 -9.32 -5.29 0.57
N ALA A 457 -8.73 -5.83 -0.48
CA ALA A 457 -7.38 -6.40 -0.44
C ALA A 457 -6.50 -5.74 -1.51
N ILE A 458 -5.36 -5.17 -1.10
CA ILE A 458 -4.39 -4.50 -1.98
C ILE A 458 -3.03 -5.16 -1.74
N GLN A 459 -2.38 -5.69 -2.78
CA GLN A 459 -1.12 -6.43 -2.61
C GLN A 459 -0.08 -6.10 -3.67
N ASN A 460 1.20 -6.12 -3.30
CA ASN A 460 2.36 -6.00 -4.19
C ASN A 460 2.38 -4.71 -5.02
N ILE A 461 2.13 -3.57 -4.37
CA ILE A 461 2.12 -2.25 -5.02
C ILE A 461 3.41 -1.50 -4.73
N ARG A 462 4.03 -0.95 -5.78
CA ARG A 462 5.11 0.03 -5.66
C ARG A 462 4.66 1.34 -6.28
N LEU A 463 4.41 2.34 -5.44
CA LEU A 463 4.05 3.69 -5.84
C LEU A 463 5.26 4.61 -5.68
N ILE A 464 5.67 5.24 -6.78
CA ILE A 464 6.74 6.24 -6.79
C ILE A 464 6.15 7.53 -7.35
N VAL A 465 6.02 8.55 -6.49
CA VAL A 465 5.60 9.89 -6.87
C VAL A 465 6.85 10.69 -7.20
N ILE A 466 7.03 10.97 -8.49
CA ILE A 466 8.19 11.71 -9.00
C ILE A 466 7.89 13.21 -8.94
N PRO A 467 8.86 14.08 -8.58
CA PRO A 467 8.71 15.53 -8.63
C PRO A 467 8.24 16.05 -9.99
N GLY A 468 7.11 16.74 -10.05
CA GLY A 468 6.78 17.61 -11.19
C GLY A 468 7.57 18.91 -11.09
N GLU A 469 8.15 19.38 -12.19
CA GLU A 469 8.78 20.71 -12.23
C GLU A 469 7.75 21.78 -11.83
N SER A 470 8.15 22.65 -10.89
CA SER A 470 7.36 23.71 -10.26
C SER A 470 6.40 24.44 -11.22
N SER A 471 5.12 24.09 -11.21
CA SER A 471 4.05 24.92 -11.78
C SER A 471 3.18 25.47 -10.65
N SER A 472 3.13 26.79 -10.56
CA SER A 472 2.43 27.60 -9.58
C SER A 472 0.89 27.54 -9.65
N SER A 473 0.31 26.45 -10.14
CA SER A 473 -1.13 26.23 -10.21
C SER A 473 -1.60 25.42 -9.00
N SER A 474 -2.58 25.96 -8.28
CA SER A 474 -3.20 25.42 -7.06
C SER A 474 -4.01 24.12 -7.24
N THR A 475 -3.75 23.35 -8.30
CA THR A 475 -4.39 22.08 -8.61
C THR A 475 -3.29 21.03 -8.78
N SER A 476 -2.64 20.68 -7.67
CA SER A 476 -1.58 19.67 -7.65
C SER A 476 -2.15 18.27 -7.94
N PRO A 477 -1.45 17.44 -8.74
CA PRO A 477 -1.91 16.11 -9.13
C PRO A 477 -1.98 15.15 -7.94
N SER A 478 -3.00 14.29 -7.92
CA SER A 478 -3.36 13.45 -6.77
C SER A 478 -2.79 12.02 -6.81
N GLY A 479 -2.05 11.62 -5.77
CA GLY A 479 -1.38 10.33 -5.58
C GLY A 479 -1.73 9.77 -4.21
N GLN A 480 -2.92 9.18 -4.10
CA GLN A 480 -3.41 8.49 -2.91
C GLN A 480 -3.56 7.00 -3.27
N ILE A 481 -3.13 6.08 -2.41
CA ILE A 481 -3.35 4.64 -2.62
C ILE A 481 -4.81 4.31 -2.31
N LEU A 482 -5.33 4.87 -1.21
CA LEU A 482 -6.69 4.64 -0.77
C LEU A 482 -7.25 5.90 -0.08
N THR A 483 -8.41 6.35 -0.54
CA THR A 483 -9.24 7.30 0.21
C THR A 483 -10.61 6.67 0.39
N THR A 484 -11.07 6.62 1.64
CA THR A 484 -12.37 6.06 2.01
C THR A 484 -13.03 6.99 3.00
N VAL A 485 -14.21 7.52 2.63
CA VAL A 485 -15.06 8.31 3.52
C VAL A 485 -16.36 7.52 3.71
N LEU A 486 -16.57 7.03 4.92
CA LEU A 486 -17.76 6.29 5.32
C LEU A 486 -18.53 7.21 6.27
N ASP A 487 -19.68 7.69 5.80
CA ASP A 487 -20.58 8.49 6.62
C ASP A 487 -21.94 7.82 6.79
N GLN A 488 -22.41 7.74 8.04
CA GLN A 488 -23.67 7.08 8.36
C GLN A 488 -24.83 8.07 8.42
N THR A 489 -25.93 7.74 7.74
CA THR A 489 -27.22 8.41 7.89
C THR A 489 -28.32 7.49 8.47
N SER A 490 -28.03 6.20 8.73
CA SER A 490 -29.00 5.19 9.19
C SER A 490 -28.40 4.11 10.12
N ASN A 491 -29.24 3.38 10.88
CA ASN A 491 -28.84 2.43 11.95
C ASN A 491 -28.26 1.07 11.47
N VAL A 492 -27.59 1.00 10.32
CA VAL A 492 -27.13 -0.27 9.72
C VAL A 492 -25.79 -0.70 10.30
N ASN A 493 -25.55 -1.98 10.65
CA ASN A 493 -24.17 -2.39 10.97
C ASN A 493 -23.38 -2.61 9.68
N ILE A 494 -22.28 -1.89 9.55
CA ILE A 494 -21.32 -2.07 8.46
C ILE A 494 -20.03 -2.59 9.06
N THR A 495 -19.45 -3.61 8.44
CA THR A 495 -18.14 -4.15 8.77
C THR A 495 -17.25 -4.04 7.53
N VAL A 496 -16.16 -3.31 7.65
CA VAL A 496 -15.18 -3.09 6.58
C VAL A 496 -13.86 -3.74 6.97
N GLN A 497 -13.30 -4.57 6.10
CA GLN A 497 -11.98 -5.16 6.26
C GLN A 497 -11.08 -4.67 5.13
N ILE A 498 -9.98 -4.00 5.47
CA ILE A 498 -8.99 -3.49 4.53
C ILE A 498 -7.67 -4.17 4.85
N ARG A 499 -7.09 -4.87 3.87
CA ARG A 499 -5.79 -5.51 4.01
C ARG A 499 -4.86 -5.03 2.90
N MET A 500 -3.73 -4.44 3.27
CA MET A 500 -2.70 -4.00 2.35
C MET A 500 -1.38 -4.70 2.66
N THR A 501 -0.81 -5.42 1.69
CA THR A 501 0.42 -6.20 1.91
C THR A 501 1.48 -5.94 0.84
N ASN A 502 2.76 -5.91 1.22
CA ASN A 502 3.89 -5.66 0.31
C ASN A 502 3.75 -4.35 -0.46
N ILE A 503 3.65 -3.24 0.28
CA ILE A 503 3.46 -1.90 -0.29
C ILE A 503 4.77 -1.13 -0.18
N THR A 504 5.23 -0.53 -1.27
CA THR A 504 6.32 0.46 -1.24
C THR A 504 5.77 1.80 -1.71
N PHE A 505 5.78 2.80 -0.84
CA PHE A 505 5.32 4.16 -1.13
C PHE A 505 6.51 5.12 -1.02
N ASN A 506 6.83 5.81 -2.12
CA ASN A 506 7.94 6.77 -2.19
C ASN A 506 7.44 8.09 -2.78
N ALA A 507 7.47 9.20 -2.04
CA ALA A 507 6.88 10.46 -2.49
C ALA A 507 7.67 11.70 -2.08
N ASN A 508 8.48 12.24 -2.99
CA ASN A 508 9.43 13.32 -2.72
C ASN A 508 8.83 14.76 -2.58
N HIS A 509 7.50 14.96 -2.62
CA HIS A 509 6.88 16.31 -2.63
C HIS A 509 5.62 16.47 -1.77
N GLU A 510 5.29 17.74 -1.46
CA GLU A 510 4.32 18.27 -0.47
C GLU A 510 2.85 17.82 -0.55
N ALA A 511 2.47 16.94 -1.48
CA ALA A 511 1.07 16.64 -1.73
C ALA A 511 0.71 15.18 -1.36
N MET A 512 -0.05 15.07 -0.26
CA MET A 512 -1.04 14.02 0.11
C MET A 512 -0.66 12.83 1.00
N TYR A 513 -1.74 12.27 1.58
CA TYR A 513 -1.79 11.04 2.34
C TYR A 513 -1.64 9.79 1.46
N GLY A 514 -0.89 8.79 1.93
CA GLY A 514 -0.86 7.48 1.26
C GLY A 514 -2.23 6.76 1.38
N ILE A 515 -2.80 6.79 2.58
CA ILE A 515 -4.07 6.18 2.98
C ILE A 515 -4.83 7.19 3.85
N LEU A 516 -6.07 7.50 3.45
CA LEU A 516 -7.00 8.32 4.22
C LEU A 516 -8.30 7.53 4.46
N ILE A 517 -8.60 7.25 5.72
CA ILE A 517 -9.86 6.61 6.12
C ILE A 517 -10.57 7.54 7.10
N ARG A 518 -11.75 8.03 6.71
CA ARG A 518 -12.66 8.75 7.60
C ARG A 518 -13.92 7.91 7.75
N SER A 519 -14.26 7.54 8.98
CA SER A 519 -15.34 6.60 9.21
C SER A 519 -16.13 6.96 10.46
N SER A 520 -17.36 7.43 10.24
CA SER A 520 -18.35 7.59 11.31
C SER A 520 -19.19 6.32 11.54
N VAL A 521 -18.77 5.18 10.96
CA VAL A 521 -19.63 4.01 10.72
C VAL A 521 -19.01 2.69 11.15
N GLY A 522 -19.83 1.83 11.76
CA GLY A 522 -19.55 0.40 11.88
C GLY A 522 -19.11 -0.08 13.26
N ARG A 523 -19.16 -1.40 13.42
CA ARG A 523 -18.61 -2.15 14.55
C ARG A 523 -17.73 -3.25 13.96
N ASN A 524 -16.54 -3.45 14.52
CA ASN A 524 -15.59 -4.48 14.09
C ASN A 524 -14.97 -4.28 12.69
N ASN A 525 -14.75 -3.04 12.26
CA ASN A 525 -13.93 -2.82 11.07
C ASN A 525 -12.48 -3.24 11.36
N LEU A 526 -11.72 -3.60 10.33
CA LEU A 526 -10.34 -4.05 10.44
C LEU A 526 -9.47 -3.40 9.36
N LEU A 527 -8.37 -2.78 9.74
CA LEU A 527 -7.29 -2.36 8.85
C LEU A 527 -6.05 -3.20 9.14
N VAL A 528 -5.52 -3.91 8.15
CA VAL A 528 -4.26 -4.65 8.23
C VAL A 528 -3.27 -4.06 7.24
N LEU A 529 -2.14 -3.55 7.72
CA LEU A 529 -0.99 -3.15 6.92
C LEU A 529 0.17 -4.10 7.22
N GLU A 530 0.69 -4.78 6.20
CA GLU A 530 1.73 -5.80 6.33
C GLU A 530 2.86 -5.55 5.32
N HIS A 531 4.12 -5.60 5.74
CA HIS A 531 5.27 -5.41 4.84
C HIS A 531 5.20 -4.09 4.05
N VAL A 532 5.04 -2.96 4.75
CA VAL A 532 4.93 -1.63 4.13
C VAL A 532 6.23 -0.84 4.28
N THR A 533 6.76 -0.34 3.18
CA THR A 533 7.93 0.55 3.14
C THR A 533 7.51 1.94 2.70
N VAL A 534 7.76 2.95 3.53
CA VAL A 534 7.48 4.37 3.28
C VAL A 534 8.81 5.12 3.13
N LEU A 535 9.04 5.77 1.99
CA LEU A 535 10.31 6.40 1.64
C LEU A 535 10.11 7.88 1.26
N ASN A 536 11.00 8.74 1.76
CA ASN A 536 11.13 10.14 1.35
C ASN A 536 9.83 10.97 1.37
N THR A 537 8.89 10.64 2.26
CA THR A 537 7.58 11.31 2.27
C THR A 537 7.60 12.60 3.08
N THR A 538 6.74 13.55 2.71
CA THR A 538 6.58 14.83 3.42
C THR A 538 5.17 15.04 3.96
N ARG A 539 4.30 14.03 3.93
CA ARG A 539 2.93 14.06 4.47
C ARG A 539 2.61 12.72 5.15
N PRO A 540 1.58 12.65 6.02
CA PRO A 540 1.23 11.41 6.71
C PRO A 540 0.96 10.27 5.73
N PHE A 541 1.55 9.10 5.95
CA PHE A 541 1.23 7.94 5.13
C PHE A 541 -0.17 7.41 5.44
N LEU A 542 -0.55 7.34 6.72
CA LEU A 542 -1.87 6.88 7.15
C LEU A 542 -2.54 7.92 8.04
N LEU A 543 -3.75 8.30 7.67
CA LEU A 543 -4.70 9.00 8.55
C LEU A 543 -5.97 8.18 8.65
N LEU A 544 -6.28 7.65 9.83
CA LEU A 544 -7.53 6.97 10.14
C LEU A 544 -8.27 7.74 11.23
N GLU A 545 -9.44 8.26 10.89
CA GLU A 545 -10.34 8.98 11.79
C GLU A 545 -11.64 8.18 11.99
N GLY A 546 -11.79 7.57 13.17
CA GLY A 546 -12.98 6.84 13.59
C GLY A 546 -14.09 7.74 14.15
N SER A 547 -15.13 7.14 14.71
CA SER A 547 -16.26 7.88 15.30
C SER A 547 -16.00 8.29 16.74
N ASP A 548 -16.09 9.60 17.03
CA ASP A 548 -15.99 10.14 18.39
C ASP A 548 -17.04 9.60 19.37
N MET A 549 -18.17 9.08 18.85
CA MET A 549 -19.25 8.56 19.70
C MET A 549 -19.04 7.11 20.15
N ASN A 550 -18.11 6.37 19.53
CA ASN A 550 -17.84 4.98 19.91
C ASN A 550 -16.45 4.52 19.40
N PRO A 551 -15.39 4.48 20.24
CA PRO A 551 -14.06 4.05 19.82
C PRO A 551 -13.99 2.58 19.39
N THR A 552 -15.08 1.81 19.40
CA THR A 552 -15.12 0.39 18.99
C THR A 552 -15.16 0.17 17.47
N GLY A 553 -14.91 1.20 16.65
CA GLY A 553 -15.15 1.14 15.20
C GLY A 553 -14.13 0.30 14.43
N TRP A 554 -12.84 0.50 14.70
CA TRP A 554 -11.73 -0.03 13.89
C TRP A 554 -10.67 -0.76 14.71
N ASP A 555 -10.48 -2.05 14.46
CA ASP A 555 -9.26 -2.74 14.83
C ASP A 555 -8.17 -2.49 13.77
N VAL A 556 -6.93 -2.30 14.20
CA VAL A 556 -5.80 -1.96 13.31
C VAL A 556 -4.61 -2.88 13.61
N GLU A 557 -4.05 -3.49 12.58
CA GLU A 557 -2.83 -4.29 12.63
C GLU A 557 -1.77 -3.66 11.73
N LEU A 558 -0.65 -3.23 12.31
CA LEU A 558 0.50 -2.65 11.62
C LEU A 558 1.71 -3.57 11.83
N ASN A 559 2.07 -4.35 10.81
CA ASN A 559 3.12 -5.37 10.90
C ASN A 559 4.20 -5.16 9.83
N ASP A 560 5.47 -5.28 10.22
CA ASP A 560 6.61 -5.22 9.30
C ASP A 560 6.64 -3.91 8.49
N ILE A 561 6.54 -2.79 9.21
CA ILE A 561 6.52 -1.46 8.61
C ILE A 561 7.94 -0.86 8.67
N THR A 562 8.36 -0.16 7.62
CA THR A 562 9.65 0.55 7.58
C THR A 562 9.45 1.94 7.03
N VAL A 563 9.91 2.97 7.74
CA VAL A 563 9.86 4.37 7.33
C VAL A 563 11.28 4.91 7.21
N PHE A 564 11.60 5.58 6.10
CA PHE A 564 12.94 6.10 5.84
C PHE A 564 12.88 7.50 5.22
N ASN A 565 13.74 8.40 5.71
CA ASN A 565 13.87 9.78 5.18
C ASN A 565 12.56 10.56 5.13
N HIS A 566 11.68 10.42 6.11
CA HIS A 566 10.49 11.29 6.19
C HIS A 566 10.93 12.71 6.57
N SER A 567 10.46 13.74 5.87
CA SER A 567 10.78 15.13 6.23
C SER A 567 9.56 16.03 6.11
N PHE A 568 9.00 16.48 7.24
CA PHE A 568 7.86 17.40 7.26
C PHE A 568 8.09 18.54 8.24
N SER A 569 7.90 19.79 7.81
CA SER A 569 8.17 20.97 8.66
C SER A 569 6.93 21.67 9.22
N ASP A 570 5.76 21.62 8.56
CA ASP A 570 4.64 22.49 8.94
C ASP A 570 3.26 21.86 8.64
N GLY A 571 2.59 21.37 9.68
CA GLY A 571 1.17 21.01 9.63
C GLY A 571 0.36 21.77 10.68
N GLU A 572 -0.89 22.07 10.35
CA GLU A 572 -1.81 22.83 11.22
C GLU A 572 -2.34 21.99 12.39
N ASP A 573 -2.37 20.67 12.25
CA ASP A 573 -2.84 19.72 13.27
C ASP A 573 -1.86 18.55 13.46
N VAL A 574 -1.81 18.00 14.68
CA VAL A 574 -0.90 16.94 15.15
C VAL A 574 -1.03 15.67 14.29
N CYS A 575 -2.27 15.33 13.89
CA CYS A 575 -2.52 14.16 13.05
C CYS A 575 -2.11 14.36 11.59
N SER A 576 -2.33 15.56 11.04
CA SER A 576 -1.84 15.94 9.70
C SER A 576 -0.30 16.07 9.62
N SER A 577 0.37 15.94 10.77
CA SER A 577 1.80 16.16 11.00
C SER A 577 2.58 14.91 11.40
N SER A 578 1.93 13.75 11.41
CA SER A 578 2.51 12.46 11.84
C SER A 578 2.70 11.52 10.66
N VAL A 579 3.51 10.45 10.77
CA VAL A 579 3.58 9.46 9.66
C VAL A 579 2.33 8.57 9.66
N PHE A 580 1.92 8.13 10.84
CA PHE A 580 0.68 7.41 11.08
C PHE A 580 -0.11 8.14 12.17
N CYS A 581 -1.35 8.52 11.89
CA CYS A 581 -2.29 8.96 12.92
C CYS A 581 -3.55 8.09 12.88
N LEU A 582 -3.89 7.55 14.05
CA LEU A 582 -5.08 6.75 14.31
C LEU A 582 -5.91 7.46 15.40
N THR A 583 -7.12 7.89 15.09
CA THR A 583 -8.04 8.47 16.08
C THR A 583 -9.32 7.67 16.22
N SER A 584 -9.83 7.54 17.45
CA SER A 584 -11.10 6.87 17.77
C SER A 584 -11.16 5.41 17.25
N VAL A 585 -10.13 4.62 17.59
CA VAL A 585 -9.92 3.23 17.16
C VAL A 585 -10.17 2.22 18.29
N GLY A 586 -10.45 0.97 17.94
CA GLY A 586 -10.73 -0.11 18.88
C GLY A 586 -9.45 -0.70 19.46
N ASN A 587 -9.00 -1.82 18.88
CA ASN A 587 -7.75 -2.46 19.23
C ASN A 587 -6.68 -2.14 18.19
N VAL A 588 -5.48 -1.76 18.62
CA VAL A 588 -4.33 -1.56 17.73
C VAL A 588 -3.21 -2.52 18.11
N ASN A 589 -2.69 -3.25 17.13
CA ASN A 589 -1.51 -4.09 17.26
C ASN A 589 -0.42 -3.59 16.32
N VAL A 590 0.75 -3.26 16.85
CA VAL A 590 1.91 -2.80 16.11
C VAL A 590 3.07 -3.75 16.37
N SER A 591 3.63 -4.34 15.32
CA SER A 591 4.78 -5.24 15.46
C SER A 591 5.83 -5.06 14.37
N HIS A 592 7.11 -5.19 14.75
CA HIS A 592 8.27 -5.11 13.85
C HIS A 592 8.27 -3.81 13.02
N TRP A 593 8.34 -2.68 13.72
CA TRP A 593 8.28 -1.37 13.09
C TRP A 593 9.62 -0.65 13.21
N SER A 594 10.12 -0.11 12.09
CA SER A 594 11.39 0.62 12.09
C SER A 594 11.32 1.97 11.40
N ILE A 595 11.97 2.98 11.97
CA ILE A 595 12.01 4.36 11.46
C ILE A 595 13.43 4.86 11.52
N TRP A 596 13.90 5.39 10.40
CA TRP A 596 15.29 5.81 10.22
C TRP A 596 15.37 7.19 9.58
N HIS A 597 16.32 8.01 10.06
CA HIS A 597 16.72 9.28 9.43
C HIS A 597 15.53 10.20 9.09
N SER A 598 14.59 10.35 10.01
CA SER A 598 13.30 11.00 9.76
C SER A 598 13.10 12.24 10.62
N PHE A 599 12.65 13.32 10.01
CA PHE A 599 12.20 14.55 10.66
C PHE A 599 10.68 14.67 10.50
N VAL A 600 9.93 14.47 11.58
CA VAL A 600 8.46 14.46 11.60
C VAL A 600 7.97 15.65 12.43
N SER A 601 7.05 16.46 11.92
CA SER A 601 6.65 17.69 12.62
C SER A 601 5.76 17.47 13.85
N ALA A 602 5.14 16.29 14.01
CA ALA A 602 4.47 15.89 15.26
C ALA A 602 5.10 14.63 15.85
N SER A 603 4.72 13.45 15.35
CA SER A 603 5.10 12.15 15.89
C SER A 603 5.15 11.09 14.79
N ALA A 604 5.89 10.00 14.99
CA ALA A 604 5.92 8.95 13.98
C ALA A 604 4.62 8.14 13.96
N LEU A 605 4.11 7.77 15.15
CA LEU A 605 2.78 7.18 15.33
C LEU A 605 2.05 7.89 16.47
N ILE A 606 0.82 8.30 16.16
CA ILE A 606 -0.15 8.79 17.13
C ILE A 606 -1.34 7.86 17.17
N ILE A 607 -1.71 7.42 18.36
CA ILE A 607 -2.96 6.72 18.62
C ILE A 607 -3.72 7.49 19.71
N ASN A 608 -4.85 8.07 19.34
CA ASN A 608 -5.69 8.87 20.23
C ASN A 608 -7.11 8.29 20.30
N GLY A 609 -7.63 8.01 21.50
CA GLY A 609 -8.98 7.44 21.64
C GLY A 609 -9.00 5.96 21.32
N PHE A 610 -8.63 5.09 22.28
CA PHE A 610 -8.54 3.64 22.05
C PHE A 610 -9.00 2.73 23.20
N ASN A 611 -9.40 1.49 22.86
CA ASN A 611 -9.66 0.45 23.86
C ASN A 611 -8.38 -0.25 24.29
N ARG A 612 -7.62 -0.80 23.34
CA ARG A 612 -6.38 -1.53 23.65
C ARG A 612 -5.31 -1.26 22.60
N VAL A 613 -4.10 -0.93 23.04
CA VAL A 613 -2.92 -0.86 22.18
C VAL A 613 -1.91 -1.91 22.62
N MET A 614 -1.31 -2.61 21.67
CA MET A 614 -0.15 -3.47 21.87
C MET A 614 0.91 -3.08 20.84
N THR A 615 2.07 -2.65 21.32
CA THR A 615 3.22 -2.28 20.49
C THR A 615 4.40 -3.14 20.87
N GLN A 616 5.02 -3.81 19.91
CA GLN A 616 6.19 -4.66 20.13
C GLN A 616 7.24 -4.48 19.03
N ASN A 617 8.53 -4.58 19.39
CA ASN A 617 9.64 -4.55 18.44
C ASN A 617 9.69 -3.25 17.61
N LEU A 618 9.72 -2.10 18.28
CA LEU A 618 9.85 -0.78 17.66
C LEU A 618 11.31 -0.30 17.68
N GLN A 619 11.85 0.05 16.51
CA GLN A 619 13.19 0.60 16.36
C GLN A 619 13.13 2.01 15.75
N LEU A 620 13.67 2.98 16.47
CA LEU A 620 13.65 4.39 16.11
C LEU A 620 15.08 4.90 16.13
N ASN A 621 15.62 5.26 14.96
CA ASN A 621 16.99 5.74 14.86
C ASN A 621 17.08 7.07 14.09
N ASP A 622 17.88 8.00 14.59
CA ASP A 622 18.12 9.31 13.99
C ASP A 622 16.80 10.02 13.62
N THR A 623 15.87 10.09 14.59
CA THR A 623 14.50 10.59 14.38
C THR A 623 14.22 11.83 15.21
N THR A 624 13.78 12.91 14.58
CA THR A 624 13.38 14.15 15.26
C THR A 624 11.87 14.34 15.14
N THR A 625 11.21 14.61 16.27
CA THR A 625 9.76 14.81 16.40
C THR A 625 9.44 16.05 17.24
N LYS A 626 8.23 16.59 17.16
CA LYS A 626 7.80 17.68 18.05
C LYS A 626 7.29 17.15 19.39
N GLU A 627 6.54 16.06 19.41
CA GLU A 627 6.07 15.47 20.67
C GLU A 627 6.99 14.34 21.11
N ALA A 628 6.84 13.18 20.47
CA ALA A 628 7.70 12.01 20.61
C ALA A 628 7.51 11.09 19.39
N PRO A 629 8.44 10.15 19.12
CA PRO A 629 8.23 9.15 18.07
C PRO A 629 6.94 8.32 18.24
N LEU A 630 6.61 7.91 19.47
CA LEU A 630 5.38 7.20 19.79
C LEU A 630 4.53 8.00 20.79
N VAL A 631 3.29 8.31 20.42
CA VAL A 631 2.33 9.00 21.29
C VAL A 631 1.04 8.17 21.40
N LEU A 632 0.67 7.82 22.63
CA LEU A 632 -0.57 7.14 22.96
C LEU A 632 -1.38 7.99 23.92
N SER A 633 -2.61 8.36 23.55
CA SER A 633 -3.46 9.21 24.38
C SER A 633 -4.94 8.78 24.42
N ASN A 634 -5.62 9.15 25.52
CA ASN A 634 -7.06 8.96 25.74
C ASN A 634 -7.52 7.50 25.54
N GLY A 635 -7.03 6.58 26.37
CA GLY A 635 -7.26 5.14 26.18
C GLY A 635 -7.60 4.34 27.43
N ILE A 636 -8.03 3.08 27.24
CA ILE A 636 -8.30 2.15 28.35
C ILE A 636 -7.03 1.37 28.72
N SER A 637 -6.38 0.70 27.78
CA SER A 637 -5.23 -0.16 28.06
C SER A 637 -4.14 -0.09 27.00
N SER A 638 -2.87 0.01 27.43
CA SER A 638 -1.71 -0.04 26.54
C SER A 638 -0.64 -0.99 27.05
N THR A 639 -0.07 -1.79 26.15
CA THR A 639 1.14 -2.59 26.37
C THR A 639 2.19 -2.20 25.35
N VAL A 640 3.37 -1.76 25.81
CA VAL A 640 4.49 -1.40 24.94
C VAL A 640 5.71 -2.22 25.36
N ASP A 641 6.23 -3.05 24.46
CA ASP A 641 7.38 -3.91 24.72
C ASP A 641 8.45 -3.75 23.63
N PHE A 642 9.71 -3.90 24.03
CA PHE A 642 10.88 -3.83 23.16
C PHE A 642 10.89 -2.60 22.24
N VAL A 643 11.16 -1.43 22.83
CA VAL A 643 11.31 -0.17 22.11
C VAL A 643 12.76 0.30 22.19
N GLN A 644 13.42 0.42 21.04
CA GLN A 644 14.76 0.95 20.94
C GLN A 644 14.73 2.33 20.29
N CYS A 645 15.12 3.35 21.05
CA CYS A 645 15.29 4.72 20.59
C CYS A 645 16.77 5.08 20.60
N SER A 646 17.31 5.49 19.45
CA SER A 646 18.72 5.87 19.29
C SER A 646 18.80 7.19 18.53
N ASN A 647 19.54 8.17 19.07
CA ASN A 647 19.65 9.51 18.48
C ASN A 647 18.29 10.16 18.16
N THR A 648 17.32 9.97 19.04
CA THR A 648 15.98 10.55 18.86
C THR A 648 15.86 11.89 19.58
N ASN A 649 15.08 12.81 19.03
CA ASN A 649 14.86 14.11 19.65
C ASN A 649 13.38 14.51 19.55
N GLY A 650 12.65 14.48 20.65
CA GLY A 650 11.25 14.93 20.74
C GLY A 650 11.12 16.08 21.72
N MET A 651 10.31 17.11 21.46
CA MET A 651 10.22 18.20 22.45
C MET A 651 9.62 17.72 23.78
N GLN A 652 8.58 16.88 23.77
CA GLN A 652 8.02 16.36 25.02
C GLN A 652 8.79 15.15 25.54
N SER A 653 9.04 14.17 24.68
CA SER A 653 9.75 12.95 25.07
C SER A 653 10.67 12.45 23.96
N GLY A 654 11.81 11.90 24.34
CA GLY A 654 12.75 11.33 23.39
C GLY A 654 12.24 10.07 22.69
N CYS A 655 11.26 9.36 23.25
CA CYS A 655 10.82 8.07 22.71
C CYS A 655 9.31 7.85 22.81
N ILE A 656 8.73 7.92 24.02
CA ILE A 656 7.33 7.52 24.26
C ILE A 656 6.60 8.57 25.10
N VAL A 657 5.42 9.00 24.65
CA VAL A 657 4.45 9.75 25.43
C VAL A 657 3.19 8.90 25.66
N LEU A 658 2.75 8.88 26.92
CA LEU A 658 1.55 8.20 27.40
C LEU A 658 0.70 9.23 28.14
N ASP A 659 -0.55 9.44 27.71
CA ASP A 659 -1.40 10.48 28.30
C ASP A 659 -2.85 10.03 28.46
N SER A 660 -3.46 10.25 29.64
CA SER A 660 -4.89 9.99 29.85
C SER A 660 -5.28 8.52 29.57
N ILE A 661 -4.51 7.55 30.07
CA ILE A 661 -4.73 6.10 29.88
C ILE A 661 -5.04 5.42 31.22
N SER A 662 -6.08 4.57 31.25
CA SER A 662 -6.49 3.90 32.50
C SER A 662 -5.46 2.86 32.99
N THR A 663 -4.87 2.07 32.08
CA THR A 663 -3.86 1.04 32.42
C THR A 663 -2.74 1.01 31.39
N VAL A 664 -1.49 1.04 31.86
CA VAL A 664 -0.30 1.02 31.00
C VAL A 664 0.74 0.04 31.54
N ASP A 665 1.29 -0.78 30.66
CA ASP A 665 2.45 -1.64 30.91
C ASP A 665 3.52 -1.37 29.84
N VAL A 666 4.69 -0.89 30.24
CA VAL A 666 5.84 -0.64 29.35
C VAL A 666 7.04 -1.44 29.82
N SER A 667 7.62 -2.22 28.92
CA SER A 667 8.81 -3.01 29.23
C SER A 667 9.87 -2.97 28.12
N ASN A 668 11.13 -3.28 28.48
CA ASN A 668 12.26 -3.38 27.54
C ASN A 668 12.46 -2.11 26.67
N VAL A 669 12.52 -0.93 27.30
CA VAL A 669 12.77 0.33 26.58
C VAL A 669 14.24 0.70 26.68
N TYR A 670 14.90 0.87 25.54
CA TYR A 670 16.31 1.21 25.45
C TYR A 670 16.50 2.55 24.72
N CYS A 671 16.93 3.57 25.46
CA CYS A 671 17.13 4.93 24.97
C CYS A 671 18.62 5.27 24.95
N ILE A 672 19.17 5.57 23.78
CA ILE A 672 20.56 6.05 23.64
C ILE A 672 20.53 7.40 22.95
N LEU A 673 21.13 8.42 23.57
CA LEU A 673 21.20 9.77 23.00
C LEU A 673 19.81 10.31 22.62
N SER A 674 18.77 9.86 23.34
CA SER A 674 17.38 10.25 23.14
C SER A 674 17.06 11.45 24.02
N ASN A 675 16.63 12.57 23.43
CA ASN A 675 16.40 13.83 24.13
C ASN A 675 14.93 14.25 24.09
N GLY A 676 14.43 14.78 25.20
CA GLY A 676 13.16 15.48 25.26
C GLY A 676 12.90 16.13 26.61
N ASP A 677 12.01 17.13 26.66
CA ASP A 677 11.82 17.97 27.85
C ASP A 677 11.45 17.14 29.08
N ASN A 678 10.72 16.04 28.92
CA ASN A 678 10.29 15.15 30.00
C ASN A 678 11.04 13.80 30.02
N GLY A 679 12.19 13.69 29.37
CA GLY A 679 13.01 12.48 29.35
C GLY A 679 12.72 11.58 28.17
N CYS A 680 13.05 10.28 28.29
CA CYS A 680 12.83 9.30 27.24
C CYS A 680 11.40 8.72 27.23
N VAL A 681 10.83 8.53 28.42
CA VAL A 681 9.46 8.05 28.60
C VAL A 681 8.71 9.05 29.46
N THR A 682 7.60 9.55 28.94
CA THR A 682 6.73 10.53 29.57
C THR A 682 5.35 9.93 29.79
N ALA A 683 4.84 10.05 31.01
CA ALA A 683 3.55 9.50 31.42
C ALA A 683 2.73 10.53 32.20
N THR A 684 1.57 10.94 31.68
CA THR A 684 0.70 11.96 32.26
C THR A 684 -0.74 11.50 32.43
N ASP A 685 -1.38 11.89 33.53
CA ASP A 685 -2.80 11.63 33.84
C ASP A 685 -3.22 10.15 33.69
N LEU A 686 -2.51 9.24 34.39
CA LEU A 686 -2.71 7.80 34.25
C LEU A 686 -3.51 7.19 35.41
N GLY A 687 -4.31 6.17 35.12
CA GLY A 687 -4.90 5.33 36.17
C GLY A 687 -3.82 4.50 36.88
N SER A 688 -3.28 3.51 36.18
CA SER A 688 -2.18 2.68 36.66
C SER A 688 -1.09 2.56 35.60
N VAL A 689 0.17 2.79 35.97
CA VAL A 689 1.33 2.63 35.08
C VAL A 689 2.36 1.67 35.68
N GLN A 690 2.78 0.70 34.89
CA GLN A 690 3.88 -0.20 35.18
C GLN A 690 4.99 0.00 34.14
N LEU A 691 6.21 0.27 34.61
CA LEU A 691 7.39 0.46 33.77
C LEU A 691 8.48 -0.52 34.25
N ASP A 692 8.97 -1.40 33.38
CA ASP A 692 10.01 -2.38 33.72
C ASP A 692 11.15 -2.37 32.69
N GLN A 693 12.38 -2.62 33.15
CA GLN A 693 13.56 -2.76 32.28
C GLN A 693 13.77 -1.57 31.32
N ILE A 694 13.69 -0.35 31.84
CA ILE A 694 13.96 0.88 31.09
C ILE A 694 15.43 1.28 31.28
N THR A 695 16.16 1.45 30.19
CA THR A 695 17.55 1.88 30.20
C THR A 695 17.74 3.15 29.37
N CYS A 696 18.30 4.19 29.99
CA CYS A 696 18.64 5.43 29.32
C CYS A 696 20.15 5.70 29.41
N VAL A 697 20.78 5.96 28.26
CA VAL A 697 22.21 6.24 28.14
C VAL A 697 22.40 7.57 27.40
N GLU A 698 23.04 8.53 28.07
CA GLU A 698 23.36 9.85 27.49
C GLU A 698 22.10 10.61 27.00
N SER A 699 20.94 10.33 27.61
CA SER A 699 19.67 11.04 27.40
C SER A 699 19.59 12.32 28.22
N ASN A 700 19.01 13.37 27.64
CA ASN A 700 18.88 14.69 28.28
C ASN A 700 17.43 15.18 28.26
N GLY A 701 17.03 15.90 29.31
CA GLY A 701 15.73 16.56 29.37
C GLY A 701 15.67 17.79 30.27
N ILE A 702 14.53 18.45 30.32
CA ILE A 702 14.31 19.59 31.22
C ILE A 702 13.86 19.11 32.59
N ASN A 703 12.81 18.28 32.64
CA ASN A 703 12.17 17.79 33.85
C ASN A 703 12.78 16.48 34.36
N ALA A 704 13.02 15.52 33.47
CA ALA A 704 13.68 14.26 33.78
C ALA A 704 14.66 13.86 32.67
N GLY A 705 15.74 13.13 33.02
CA GLY A 705 16.68 12.61 32.03
C GLY A 705 16.22 11.29 31.38
N CYS A 706 15.40 10.49 32.07
CA CYS A 706 14.94 9.18 31.57
C CYS A 706 13.43 8.99 31.65
N ILE A 707 12.84 9.10 32.85
CA ILE A 707 11.40 8.84 33.06
C ILE A 707 10.78 10.03 33.79
N TYR A 708 9.70 10.57 33.23
CA TYR A 708 8.86 11.57 33.89
C TYR A 708 7.43 11.05 34.01
N ILE A 709 6.91 11.08 35.24
CA ILE A 709 5.54 10.71 35.57
C ILE A 709 4.87 11.90 36.27
N GLU A 710 3.72 12.33 35.77
CA GLU A 710 2.92 13.39 36.37
C GLU A 710 1.45 12.98 36.43
N ILE A 711 0.86 13.03 37.64
CA ILE A 711 -0.54 12.69 37.89
C ILE A 711 -0.84 11.21 37.57
N ALA A 712 -0.71 10.33 38.56
CA ALA A 712 -1.05 8.91 38.39
C ALA A 712 -1.69 8.32 39.66
N GLN A 713 -2.75 7.51 39.57
CA GLN A 713 -3.25 6.85 40.81
C GLN A 713 -2.23 5.83 41.33
N GLN A 714 -1.63 5.05 40.43
CA GLN A 714 -0.61 4.05 40.77
C GLN A 714 0.53 4.06 39.76
N ALA A 715 1.77 4.07 40.26
CA ALA A 715 2.97 3.98 39.45
C ALA A 715 3.96 2.96 40.02
N PHE A 716 4.30 1.93 39.24
CA PHE A 716 5.23 0.86 39.60
C PHE A 716 6.38 0.81 38.61
N LEU A 717 7.60 1.08 39.09
CA LEU A 717 8.82 1.10 38.28
C LEU A 717 9.77 0.00 38.76
N ALA A 718 10.30 -0.78 37.83
CA ALA A 718 11.25 -1.85 38.11
C ALA A 718 12.45 -1.83 37.15
N ASN A 719 13.63 -2.19 37.65
CA ASN A 719 14.85 -2.41 36.85
C ASN A 719 15.22 -1.22 35.94
N ILE A 720 15.29 -0.02 36.50
CA ILE A 720 15.58 1.22 35.77
C ILE A 720 17.07 1.49 35.78
N THR A 721 17.68 1.67 34.61
CA THR A 721 19.12 1.98 34.48
C THR A 721 19.32 3.32 33.79
N CYS A 722 20.08 4.21 34.43
CA CYS A 722 20.41 5.53 33.89
C CYS A 722 21.92 5.75 33.94
N SER A 723 22.52 5.99 32.77
CA SER A 723 23.95 6.23 32.63
C SER A 723 24.19 7.53 31.89
N LYS A 724 24.90 8.46 32.54
CA LYS A 724 25.24 9.80 32.02
C LYS A 724 24.03 10.60 31.52
N THR A 725 22.87 10.38 32.11
CA THR A 725 21.66 11.14 31.80
C THR A 725 21.70 12.49 32.52
N THR A 726 21.11 13.53 31.93
CA THR A 726 21.11 14.89 32.51
C THR A 726 19.71 15.50 32.52
N SER A 727 19.44 16.38 33.49
CA SER A 727 18.19 17.13 33.57
C SER A 727 18.35 18.47 34.28
N VAL A 728 17.70 19.51 33.76
CA VAL A 728 17.82 20.87 34.30
C VAL A 728 17.03 21.09 35.59
N MET A 729 15.88 20.41 35.78
CA MET A 729 14.88 20.79 36.78
C MET A 729 14.72 19.81 37.95
N TRP A 730 14.30 18.54 37.72
CA TRP A 730 13.87 17.66 38.83
C TRP A 730 14.74 16.42 39.03
N SER A 731 15.00 15.63 37.99
CA SER A 731 15.75 14.37 38.14
C SER A 731 16.61 14.00 36.95
N GLY A 732 17.84 13.55 37.22
CA GLY A 732 18.73 13.03 36.18
C GLY A 732 18.24 11.70 35.62
N CYS A 733 17.36 10.99 36.31
CA CYS A 733 16.85 9.68 35.88
C CYS A 733 15.33 9.59 36.00
N VAL A 734 14.77 9.43 37.20
CA VAL A 734 13.31 9.27 37.42
C VAL A 734 12.73 10.47 38.19
N ALA A 735 11.75 11.16 37.60
CA ALA A 735 10.90 12.11 38.31
C ALA A 735 9.45 11.63 38.34
N ALA A 736 8.83 11.62 39.52
CA ALA A 736 7.40 11.30 39.70
C ALA A 736 6.70 12.37 40.56
N ILE A 737 5.60 12.92 40.04
CA ILE A 737 4.86 14.03 40.67
C ILE A 737 3.37 13.68 40.72
N GLY A 738 2.73 13.83 41.88
CA GLY A 738 1.27 13.78 41.98
C GLY A 738 0.68 12.37 41.88
N ALA A 739 1.11 11.42 42.71
CA ALA A 739 0.56 10.05 42.70
C ALA A 739 -0.04 9.60 44.03
N ASP A 740 -1.03 8.70 44.01
CA ASP A 740 -1.51 8.12 45.28
C ASP A 740 -0.50 7.07 45.78
N ASN A 741 -0.07 6.17 44.91
CA ASN A 741 0.92 5.14 45.23
C ASN A 741 2.05 5.13 44.21
N PHE A 742 3.29 5.21 44.69
CA PHE A 742 4.49 5.09 43.88
C PHE A 742 5.42 4.02 44.44
N ALA A 743 5.88 3.10 43.58
CA ALA A 743 6.90 2.13 43.92
C ALA A 743 8.02 2.14 42.88
N LEU A 744 9.26 2.19 43.34
CA LEU A 744 10.47 2.06 42.52
C LEU A 744 11.35 0.96 43.10
N ASN A 745 11.67 -0.07 42.31
CA ASN A 745 12.51 -1.18 42.72
C ASN A 745 13.63 -1.45 41.70
N GLY A 746 14.89 -1.46 42.14
CA GLY A 746 16.01 -1.77 41.24
C GLY A 746 16.40 -0.59 40.35
N LEU A 747 16.73 0.55 40.95
CA LEU A 747 17.28 1.70 40.24
C LEU A 747 18.82 1.59 40.21
N VAL A 748 19.42 1.71 39.02
CA VAL A 748 20.88 1.87 38.86
C VAL A 748 21.14 3.21 38.18
N CYS A 749 21.82 4.11 38.86
CA CYS A 749 22.01 5.47 38.41
C CYS A 749 23.49 5.89 38.50
N ASN A 750 24.04 6.32 37.38
CA ASN A 750 25.39 6.87 37.25
C ASN A 750 25.32 8.16 36.41
N THR A 751 24.90 9.26 37.02
CA THR A 751 24.73 10.59 36.38
C THR A 751 25.95 11.48 36.63
N THR A 752 26.33 12.31 35.67
CA THR A 752 27.59 13.08 35.72
C THR A 752 27.42 14.60 35.78
N ASP A 753 26.19 15.12 35.86
CA ASP A 753 25.92 16.57 35.71
C ASP A 753 25.39 17.25 36.99
N PRO A 754 26.01 18.35 37.47
CA PRO A 754 25.58 19.13 38.64
C PRO A 754 24.29 19.97 38.49
N SER A 755 23.47 19.77 37.46
CA SER A 755 22.15 20.40 37.34
C SER A 755 21.20 19.92 38.47
N ARG A 756 19.98 20.48 38.61
CA ARG A 756 19.18 20.40 39.86
C ARG A 756 18.73 19.00 40.35
N ALA A 757 19.22 17.95 39.73
CA ALA A 757 18.53 16.70 39.56
C ALA A 757 19.04 15.58 40.49
N ALA A 758 18.14 14.94 41.25
CA ALA A 758 18.43 13.67 41.94
C ALA A 758 18.34 12.47 40.97
N CYS A 759 18.87 11.30 41.31
CA CYS A 759 18.60 10.08 40.53
C CYS A 759 17.12 9.67 40.58
N ALA A 760 16.48 9.81 41.74
CA ALA A 760 15.04 9.68 41.89
C ALA A 760 14.49 10.93 42.58
N PHE A 761 13.51 11.59 41.97
CA PHE A 761 12.77 12.70 42.56
C PHE A 761 11.29 12.34 42.67
N VAL A 762 10.74 12.42 43.88
CA VAL A 762 9.32 12.15 44.13
C VAL A 762 8.65 13.33 44.83
N LYS A 763 7.51 13.80 44.34
CA LYS A 763 6.82 14.98 44.89
C LYS A 763 5.30 14.85 44.90
N ASP A 764 4.66 15.35 45.96
CA ASP A 764 3.19 15.39 46.09
C ASP A 764 2.56 13.98 45.94
N ILE A 765 3.17 12.97 46.61
CA ILE A 765 2.72 11.57 46.55
C ILE A 765 2.16 11.14 47.92
N ALA A 766 1.04 10.42 47.98
CA ALA A 766 0.52 9.96 49.26
C ALA A 766 1.45 8.89 49.88
N ASP A 767 1.67 7.76 49.20
CA ASP A 767 2.54 6.68 49.65
C ASP A 767 3.63 6.35 48.61
N ALA A 768 4.91 6.47 49.00
CA ALA A 768 6.05 6.11 48.14
C ALA A 768 6.92 5.00 48.77
N PHE A 769 7.33 4.04 47.95
CA PHE A 769 8.26 2.96 48.30
C PHE A 769 9.42 2.93 47.29
N ILE A 770 10.64 3.17 47.74
CA ILE A 770 11.84 3.08 46.90
C ILE A 770 12.76 2.02 47.49
N SER A 771 13.13 1.04 46.68
CA SER A 771 13.97 -0.08 47.10
C SER A 771 15.06 -0.45 46.11
N ASN A 772 16.16 -1.01 46.61
CA ASN A 772 17.26 -1.51 45.80
C ASN A 772 17.80 -0.46 44.81
N ALA A 773 18.07 0.76 45.29
CA ALA A 773 18.63 1.83 44.48
C ALA A 773 20.15 1.90 44.67
N ASP A 774 20.91 1.86 43.57
CA ASP A 774 22.36 2.07 43.51
C ASP A 774 22.66 3.36 42.74
N CYS A 775 23.12 4.37 43.47
CA CYS A 775 23.54 5.66 42.95
C CYS A 775 25.05 5.77 43.08
N SER A 776 25.75 5.47 42.00
CA SER A 776 27.22 5.42 41.97
C SER A 776 27.78 6.56 41.13
N SER A 777 28.71 7.33 41.71
CA SER A 777 29.32 8.51 41.06
C SER A 777 28.33 9.59 40.62
N SER A 778 27.15 9.62 41.24
CA SER A 778 26.06 10.54 40.90
C SER A 778 26.26 11.93 41.51
N ILE A 779 26.00 12.97 40.73
CA ILE A 779 26.08 14.37 41.15
C ILE A 779 24.71 15.01 40.94
N GLY A 780 24.21 15.76 41.93
CA GLY A 780 22.98 16.52 41.80
C GLY A 780 22.94 17.74 42.71
N ASN A 781 22.27 18.82 42.30
CA ASN A 781 22.21 20.03 43.14
C ASN A 781 21.58 19.73 44.51
N ASP A 782 20.40 19.12 44.55
CA ASP A 782 19.77 18.81 45.84
C ASP A 782 20.46 17.57 46.45
N THR A 783 20.47 16.47 45.69
CA THR A 783 21.13 15.26 46.13
C THR A 783 21.58 14.38 44.98
N GLY A 784 22.59 13.55 45.21
CA GLY A 784 23.09 12.61 44.22
C GLY A 784 22.20 11.38 44.04
N CYS A 785 21.29 11.03 44.96
CA CYS A 785 20.48 9.81 44.84
C CYS A 785 18.97 10.04 44.94
N VAL A 786 18.40 10.18 46.14
CA VAL A 786 16.93 10.25 46.31
C VAL A 786 16.50 11.58 46.92
N ALA A 787 15.65 12.32 46.22
CA ALA A 787 14.96 13.49 46.72
C ALA A 787 13.45 13.22 46.85
N ALA A 788 12.86 13.59 47.99
CA ALA A 788 11.42 13.44 48.22
C ALA A 788 10.81 14.67 48.89
N ARG A 789 9.63 15.12 48.42
CA ARG A 789 8.95 16.31 48.94
C ARG A 789 7.43 16.23 49.00
N SER A 790 6.81 16.65 50.11
CA SER A 790 5.35 16.70 50.26
C SER A 790 4.69 15.31 50.20
N LEU A 791 5.16 14.37 51.03
CA LEU A 791 4.63 13.00 51.05
C LEU A 791 3.93 12.66 52.38
N SER A 792 2.88 11.84 52.33
CA SER A 792 2.30 11.28 53.57
C SER A 792 3.18 10.16 54.12
N LYS A 793 3.75 9.32 53.25
CA LYS A 793 4.64 8.24 53.67
C LYS A 793 5.72 7.99 52.64
N LEU A 794 6.94 7.79 53.13
CA LEU A 794 8.08 7.32 52.35
C LEU A 794 8.72 6.11 53.03
N THR A 795 8.92 5.04 52.28
CA THR A 795 9.73 3.89 52.69
C THR A 795 10.94 3.77 51.77
N LEU A 796 12.13 3.75 52.35
CA LEU A 796 13.40 3.54 51.66
C LEU A 796 14.02 2.23 52.14
N GLU A 797 14.33 1.31 51.23
CA GLU A 797 14.96 0.03 51.57
C GLU A 797 16.15 -0.26 50.68
N ASN A 798 17.31 -0.56 51.28
CA ASN A 798 18.51 -0.91 50.52
C ASN A 798 18.90 0.18 49.49
N ILE A 799 19.20 1.37 49.99
CA ILE A 799 19.67 2.50 49.17
C ILE A 799 21.19 2.58 49.33
N LEU A 800 21.92 2.47 48.22
CA LEU A 800 23.37 2.58 48.16
C LEU A 800 23.75 3.87 47.42
N CYS A 801 24.51 4.72 48.08
CA CYS A 801 25.15 5.89 47.50
C CYS A 801 26.66 5.74 47.61
N ASN A 802 27.35 5.66 46.49
CA ASN A 802 28.79 5.48 46.44
C ASN A 802 29.44 6.58 45.61
N ALA A 803 30.34 7.35 46.22
CA ALA A 803 30.96 8.52 45.58
C ALA A 803 29.95 9.56 45.06
N SER A 804 28.76 9.63 45.67
CA SER A 804 27.72 10.60 45.31
C SER A 804 28.02 11.99 45.89
N GLN A 805 27.57 13.04 45.19
CA GLN A 805 27.76 14.42 45.60
C GLN A 805 26.45 15.21 45.52
N GLY A 806 26.24 16.16 46.45
CA GLY A 806 25.15 17.12 46.33
C GLY A 806 25.27 18.36 47.18
N THR A 807 24.56 19.43 46.82
CA THR A 807 24.60 20.68 47.60
C THR A 807 23.77 20.57 48.87
N THR A 808 22.62 19.91 48.84
CA THR A 808 21.78 19.76 50.04
C THR A 808 22.17 18.52 50.83
N ALA A 809 22.07 17.33 50.24
CA ALA A 809 22.57 16.10 50.84
C ALA A 809 23.25 15.25 49.78
N ALA A 810 24.33 14.55 50.10
CA ALA A 810 24.98 13.76 49.05
C ALA A 810 24.14 12.56 48.59
N CYS A 811 23.36 11.93 49.47
CA CYS A 811 22.62 10.70 49.18
C CYS A 811 21.09 10.87 49.24
N VAL A 812 20.54 11.35 50.35
CA VAL A 812 19.07 11.47 50.50
C VAL A 812 18.69 12.86 51.00
N SER A 813 17.77 13.53 50.31
CA SER A 813 17.21 14.84 50.70
C SER A 813 15.69 14.75 50.83
N LEU A 814 15.16 15.00 52.03
CA LEU A 814 13.75 14.84 52.37
C LEU A 814 13.17 16.16 52.88
N SER A 815 11.99 16.56 52.39
CA SER A 815 11.30 17.77 52.86
C SER A 815 9.77 17.60 52.95
N ASP A 816 9.15 18.17 53.98
CA ASP A 816 7.68 18.21 54.12
C ASP A 816 7.02 16.80 54.09
N LEU A 817 7.46 15.87 54.94
CA LEU A 817 6.90 14.50 55.01
C LEU A 817 6.22 14.20 56.35
N VAL A 818 5.15 13.40 56.33
CA VAL A 818 4.53 12.91 57.57
C VAL A 818 5.33 11.74 58.15
N MET A 819 5.53 10.65 57.40
CA MET A 819 6.24 9.46 57.88
C MET A 819 7.37 9.02 56.96
N VAL A 820 8.54 8.76 57.52
CA VAL A 820 9.71 8.21 56.81
C VAL A 820 10.20 6.95 57.53
N ASN A 821 10.32 5.85 56.80
CA ASN A 821 11.00 4.64 57.26
C ASN A 821 12.15 4.31 56.30
N ALA A 822 13.40 4.40 56.75
CA ALA A 822 14.56 4.01 55.96
C ALA A 822 15.30 2.86 56.63
N THR A 823 15.50 1.78 55.89
CA THR A 823 16.25 0.59 56.33
C THR A 823 17.39 0.35 55.36
N ARG A 824 18.60 0.15 55.89
CA ARG A 824 19.79 -0.19 55.10
C ARG A 824 20.16 0.88 54.06
N LEU A 825 20.25 2.12 54.51
CA LEU A 825 20.81 3.24 53.74
C LEU A 825 22.33 3.28 53.93
N ILE A 826 23.07 3.08 52.83
CA ILE A 826 24.53 3.00 52.80
C ILE A 826 25.07 4.22 52.03
N CYS A 827 25.84 5.06 52.71
CA CYS A 827 26.55 6.19 52.16
C CYS A 827 28.06 5.92 52.25
N ASN A 828 28.73 5.78 51.11
CA ASN A 828 30.16 5.52 51.05
C ASN A 828 30.88 6.58 50.21
N ASN A 829 31.90 7.22 50.79
CA ASN A 829 32.70 8.25 50.13
C ASN A 829 31.87 9.41 49.56
N THR A 830 30.80 9.82 50.25
CA THR A 830 29.86 10.84 49.76
C THR A 830 30.24 12.25 50.21
N LEU A 831 29.95 13.25 49.38
CA LEU A 831 30.30 14.66 49.63
C LEU A 831 29.06 15.56 49.54
N GLY A 832 28.63 16.12 50.67
CA GLY A 832 27.48 17.00 50.75
C GLY A 832 27.83 18.39 51.29
N PHE A 833 27.26 19.45 50.70
CA PHE A 833 27.47 20.80 51.21
C PHE A 833 26.68 21.01 52.52
N TYR A 834 25.37 20.76 52.60
CA TYR A 834 24.69 20.80 53.90
C TYR A 834 24.93 19.54 54.75
N SER A 835 24.55 18.37 54.24
CA SER A 835 24.69 17.07 54.93
C SER A 835 25.41 16.04 54.08
N GLY A 836 26.34 15.28 54.67
CA GLY A 836 27.17 14.35 53.91
C GLY A 836 26.44 13.09 53.41
N CYS A 837 25.35 12.66 54.04
CA CYS A 837 24.58 11.47 53.66
C CYS A 837 23.10 11.81 53.54
N LEU A 838 22.43 12.11 54.65
CA LEU A 838 20.99 12.35 54.69
C LEU A 838 20.67 13.74 55.26
N LEU A 839 19.82 14.50 54.56
CA LEU A 839 19.12 15.65 55.10
C LEU A 839 17.62 15.37 55.14
N ALA A 840 16.99 15.58 56.28
CA ALA A 840 15.53 15.59 56.40
C ALA A 840 15.06 16.88 57.07
N TRP A 841 14.13 17.60 56.45
CA TRP A 841 13.55 18.82 56.98
C TRP A 841 12.02 18.77 56.97
N SER A 842 11.37 19.31 58.00
CA SER A 842 9.91 19.34 58.12
C SER A 842 9.28 17.94 58.08
N VAL A 843 9.92 16.98 58.75
CA VAL A 843 9.42 15.59 58.87
C VAL A 843 8.79 15.35 60.24
N GLN A 844 7.60 14.73 60.31
CA GLN A 844 6.91 14.49 61.61
C GLN A 844 7.39 13.21 62.31
N TYR A 845 7.57 12.11 61.56
CA TYR A 845 8.06 10.82 62.05
C TYR A 845 9.17 10.29 61.14
N ILE A 846 10.32 9.95 61.72
CA ILE A 846 11.43 9.36 60.96
C ILE A 846 12.07 8.21 61.74
N ILE A 847 12.14 7.04 61.10
CA ILE A 847 12.79 5.84 61.62
C ILE A 847 13.89 5.46 60.65
N LEU A 848 15.12 5.51 61.12
CA LEU A 848 16.31 5.11 60.39
C LEU A 848 16.92 3.89 61.05
N THR A 849 17.00 2.77 60.33
CA THR A 849 17.59 1.52 60.83
C THR A 849 18.69 1.03 59.89
N GLN A 850 19.75 0.45 60.47
CA GLN A 850 20.85 -0.13 59.70
C GLN A 850 21.53 0.89 58.74
N LEU A 851 21.71 2.14 59.17
CA LEU A 851 22.47 3.11 58.39
C LEU A 851 23.95 2.71 58.38
N GLN A 852 24.62 2.83 57.23
CA GLN A 852 26.07 2.72 57.13
C GLN A 852 26.62 3.98 56.48
N VAL A 853 27.24 4.86 57.27
CA VAL A 853 27.76 6.14 56.79
C VAL A 853 29.27 6.13 56.95
N ILE A 854 29.96 5.94 55.83
CA ILE A 854 31.40 5.66 55.75
C ILE A 854 32.09 6.73 54.91
N ASN A 855 33.17 7.31 55.44
CA ASN A 855 34.01 8.32 54.75
C ASN A 855 33.20 9.47 54.15
N THR A 856 32.17 9.91 54.85
CA THR A 856 31.22 10.90 54.36
C THR A 856 31.61 12.30 54.83
N PHE A 857 31.53 13.31 53.96
CA PHE A 857 31.88 14.70 54.27
C PHE A 857 30.65 15.62 54.21
N GLY A 858 30.33 16.32 55.30
CA GLY A 858 29.27 17.32 55.36
C GLY A 858 29.79 18.71 55.79
N PHE A 859 29.57 19.76 54.99
CA PHE A 859 30.17 21.07 55.26
C PHE A 859 29.44 21.89 56.34
N TYR A 860 28.09 21.87 56.40
CA TYR A 860 27.31 22.68 57.37
C TYR A 860 26.72 21.92 58.55
N THR A 861 26.36 20.64 58.43
CA THR A 861 25.53 19.96 59.46
C THR A 861 25.95 18.52 59.81
N GLY A 862 27.10 18.05 59.31
CA GLY A 862 27.65 16.71 59.57
C GLY A 862 27.20 15.65 58.56
N ALA A 863 27.34 14.37 58.91
CA ALA A 863 26.98 13.26 58.02
C ALA A 863 25.46 13.02 57.90
N VAL A 864 24.69 13.15 58.97
CA VAL A 864 23.22 13.02 58.97
C VAL A 864 22.60 14.18 59.73
N TYR A 865 21.62 14.86 59.13
CA TYR A 865 20.92 15.98 59.75
C TYR A 865 19.40 15.86 59.57
N VAL A 866 18.68 15.94 60.69
CA VAL A 866 17.21 15.80 60.74
C VAL A 866 16.61 16.97 61.51
N ILE A 867 15.76 17.77 60.86
CA ILE A 867 14.97 18.86 61.44
C ILE A 867 13.47 18.55 61.29
N GLN A 868 12.73 18.55 62.39
CA GLN A 868 11.29 18.28 62.40
C GLN A 868 10.44 19.56 62.41
N SER A 869 9.23 19.53 61.83
CA SER A 869 8.22 20.58 61.96
C SER A 869 7.05 20.10 62.85
N ASN A 870 6.73 20.84 63.91
CA ASN A 870 5.51 20.67 64.73
C ASN A 870 5.19 19.25 65.33
N THR A 871 6.18 18.50 65.88
CA THR A 871 6.08 17.23 66.71
C THR A 871 6.14 15.88 65.90
N GLN A 872 6.56 14.66 66.35
CA GLN A 872 6.69 14.00 67.67
C GLN A 872 7.91 13.04 67.88
N TYR A 873 8.50 12.34 66.90
CA TYR A 873 9.46 11.24 67.20
C TYR A 873 10.49 10.94 66.08
N SER A 874 11.79 10.84 66.43
CA SER A 874 12.91 10.44 65.56
C SER A 874 13.71 9.28 66.16
N ILE A 875 13.96 8.21 65.38
CA ILE A 875 14.87 7.12 65.78
C ILE A 875 16.00 6.95 64.77
N ILE A 876 17.22 6.79 65.28
CA ILE A 876 18.33 6.14 64.59
C ILE A 876 18.73 4.90 65.39
N GLN A 877 18.72 3.72 64.77
CA GLN A 877 19.16 2.49 65.44
C GLN A 877 19.93 1.51 64.55
N ASP A 878 20.75 0.69 65.20
CA ASP A 878 21.51 -0.40 64.55
C ASP A 878 22.44 0.10 63.43
N SER A 879 23.00 1.30 63.60
CA SER A 879 23.73 2.04 62.56
C SER A 879 25.24 2.15 62.81
N LEU A 880 26.02 2.27 61.75
CA LEU A 880 27.47 2.48 61.75
C LEU A 880 27.83 3.84 61.13
N PHE A 881 28.66 4.61 61.82
CA PHE A 881 29.23 5.87 61.37
C PHE A 881 30.77 5.80 61.49
N ASP A 882 31.46 5.62 60.37
CA ASP A 882 32.92 5.43 60.36
C ASP A 882 33.64 6.42 59.42
N GLY A 883 34.69 7.08 59.91
CA GLY A 883 35.55 7.90 59.05
C GLY A 883 34.92 9.21 58.54
N ASN A 884 33.81 9.67 59.13
CA ASN A 884 33.10 10.86 58.64
C ASN A 884 33.80 12.15 59.04
N VAL A 885 33.66 13.18 58.21
CA VAL A 885 34.33 14.47 58.39
C VAL A 885 33.30 15.60 58.30
N MET A 886 33.43 16.60 59.17
CA MET A 886 32.62 17.82 59.08
C MET A 886 33.46 19.07 58.86
N GLY A 887 32.89 20.03 58.11
CA GLY A 887 33.46 21.36 57.92
C GLY A 887 33.37 22.23 59.18
N GLU A 888 34.05 23.38 59.16
CA GLU A 888 34.12 24.27 60.33
C GLU A 888 32.77 24.82 60.77
N VAL A 889 31.90 25.09 59.80
CA VAL A 889 30.56 25.64 60.07
C VAL A 889 29.67 24.60 60.76
N ALA A 890 29.98 23.31 60.59
CA ALA A 890 29.25 22.18 61.15
C ALA A 890 29.60 21.82 62.60
N ILE A 891 30.58 22.49 63.23
CA ILE A 891 31.03 22.16 64.59
C ILE A 891 29.88 22.17 65.62
N ASN A 892 28.86 23.00 65.40
CA ASN A 892 27.70 23.10 66.29
C ASN A 892 26.68 21.96 66.13
N TYR A 893 26.81 21.12 65.10
CA TYR A 893 25.84 20.07 64.75
C TYR A 893 26.42 18.65 64.93
N GLY A 894 27.75 18.51 65.04
CA GLY A 894 28.39 17.22 65.31
C GLY A 894 28.66 16.38 64.05
N VAL A 895 29.73 15.57 64.09
CA VAL A 895 30.28 14.93 62.88
C VAL A 895 29.40 13.80 62.33
N GLY A 896 28.73 13.05 63.21
CA GLY A 896 28.02 11.81 62.86
C GLY A 896 26.55 12.04 62.51
N ALA A 897 25.72 12.34 63.52
CA ALA A 897 24.29 12.56 63.34
C ALA A 897 23.78 13.67 64.27
N HIS A 898 22.90 14.52 63.74
CA HIS A 898 22.19 15.57 64.48
C HIS A 898 20.70 15.45 64.25
N MET A 899 19.92 15.56 65.34
CA MET A 899 18.46 15.47 65.29
C MET A 899 17.83 16.57 66.14
N GLU A 900 16.91 17.33 65.55
CA GLU A 900 16.08 18.34 66.23
C GLU A 900 14.63 17.87 66.27
N GLY A 901 14.12 17.62 67.48
CA GLY A 901 12.78 17.04 67.65
C GLY A 901 12.27 17.04 69.10
N VAL A 902 10.98 16.74 69.29
CA VAL A 902 10.35 16.61 70.62
C VAL A 902 10.84 15.35 71.34
N TYR A 903 10.97 14.24 70.61
CA TYR A 903 11.58 13.01 71.07
C TYR A 903 12.58 12.52 70.03
N ALA A 904 13.81 12.28 70.47
CA ALA A 904 14.91 11.81 69.63
C ALA A 904 15.63 10.65 70.32
N GLN A 905 15.81 9.54 69.61
CA GLN A 905 16.49 8.34 70.11
C GLN A 905 17.61 7.93 69.15
N ILE A 906 18.82 7.79 69.69
CA ILE A 906 19.93 7.07 69.05
C ILE A 906 20.23 5.85 69.90
N SER A 907 20.14 4.64 69.33
CA SER A 907 20.39 3.41 70.09
C SER A 907 21.09 2.35 69.27
N ARG A 908 22.02 1.59 69.88
CA ARG A 908 22.78 0.53 69.18
C ARG A 908 23.53 1.05 67.95
N CYS A 909 24.08 2.27 68.02
CA CYS A 909 24.89 2.86 66.96
C CYS A 909 26.38 2.84 67.32
N VAL A 910 27.23 2.64 66.32
CA VAL A 910 28.70 2.65 66.46
C VAL A 910 29.26 3.88 65.75
N PHE A 911 30.07 4.67 66.45
CA PHE A 911 30.75 5.85 65.91
C PHE A 911 32.27 5.67 66.02
N THR A 912 32.98 5.57 64.91
CA THR A 912 34.44 5.36 64.84
C THR A 912 35.09 6.36 63.89
N ASN A 913 36.32 6.79 64.19
CA ASN A 913 37.14 7.63 63.30
C ASN A 913 36.47 8.91 62.74
N ASN A 914 35.50 9.49 63.44
CA ASN A 914 34.80 10.69 62.99
C ASN A 914 35.56 11.96 63.41
N HIS A 915 35.84 12.87 62.47
CA HIS A 915 36.70 14.04 62.68
C HIS A 915 35.98 15.38 62.42
N GLY A 916 36.12 16.31 63.37
CA GLY A 916 35.83 17.73 63.12
C GLY A 916 37.06 18.43 62.56
N THR A 917 36.96 19.06 61.39
CA THR A 917 38.04 19.91 60.90
C THR A 917 37.86 21.33 61.44
N LEU A 918 38.78 21.76 62.31
CA LEU A 918 39.02 23.17 62.65
C LEU A 918 40.09 23.67 61.67
N LYS A 919 39.69 24.45 60.67
CA LYS A 919 40.61 25.20 59.82
C LYS A 919 40.99 26.45 60.61
N ASN A 920 42.08 26.38 61.38
CA ASN A 920 42.69 27.60 61.92
C ASN A 920 42.78 28.65 60.80
N LYS A 921 42.12 29.81 61.04
CA LYS A 921 42.08 30.96 60.15
C LYS A 921 43.45 31.33 59.59
#